data_AF-A0A673ITQ2-F1
#
_entry.id   AF-A0A673ITQ2-F1
#
_cell.length_a   1.000
_cell.length_b   1.000
_cell.length_c   1.000
_cell.angle_alpha   90.00
_cell.angle_beta   90.00
_cell.angle_gamma   90.00
#
_symmetry.space_group_name_H-M   'P 1'
#
loop_
_entity.id
_entity.type
_entity.pdbx_description
1 polymer ?
#
loop_
_entity_poly.entity_id
_entity_poly.type
_entity_poly.pdbx_seq_one_letter_code
_entity_poly.pdbx_strand_id
1 'polypeptide(L)'
;MIVRFNRLKRGLFLLGSFFMVSRLVLSEEVGPAEKEVTFSHVYRIDSGCKQGSQVAQLSQDQASEGQLVTMDGENDIVFKHNIRLQSAGCGCADSEDFKALLYRVNGLEEEVTYLKSQCAQGCCRGGSGVDTSCSGHGTYQQDSCSCKCNPGWEGPNCSISSCPDECNDNGRCVDGRCVCYEGYTGHDCSQLTCPNDCKDKGHCVDGKCVCFSGFSGEDCSVATCPNDCIGNGRCVDGQCICDEGFFGIDCSMVLGPKGLRLIKVTDVSLLVEWESVRGAEYYILSYYPKGDEGAIKEVQVENTKNSYLITGLRAGVTYIVQVYAVIRGINSESDEIVATTEVSGVEGIKVLGQTEDSIQVDWKNPAIALDYFKLTHASPDGQGGQENVAMSQEARTKHTIVGLNPGTEYQIGVQAIKDEMEGKPSYATGVTDIDAPTNLATREVTENSATVTWDGVRAEIDGYMLTYSSAEGTSREIKVGADATSHQLTSLKPGVLYTVFLWAYKGSRSSRKSMTETCIFLHLLCCTFYTCMTVMQQCCALTCCTNGFLDIDAPTNLMTKEVTEDSALVTWDKVQADIDGYMLSYSSIDGSGQETVEKTLIAQENRFALSDLAMGKKYIVTLIAYRGTKRSRVVETSFSTVGLAYPFPMDCTQIMRNGNMESGVYTIYVNSNRSRTMQVYCDMTTDGGGWIVFQRRNTGTFDFMRRWREYMKGFGELTDEFWLGLEKIHELTNTPTQYEVRFDLGLGSERTYAVYDNFKLAPSKQKFKLTIGNYKGNAGDAMTYHQGGSFSTVDSDNDIALGNCALTHQGAWWYKNCHLANLNGRFGDNRHSMGVNWEPWKGHLQSLDFAEIKIRPVGAAGRQKRSLKRRVAVY
;
A
#
# COMPACT_ATOMS: atom_id res chain seq x y z
N MET A 1 -6.05 -40.58 -8.64
CA MET A 1 -4.80 -41.12 -9.19
C MET A 1 -3.99 -41.64 -7.99
N ILE A 2 -3.50 -42.89 -7.86
CA ILE A 2 -2.96 -43.88 -8.82
C ILE A 2 -1.69 -43.33 -9.50
N VAL A 3 -0.46 -43.85 -9.41
CA VAL A 3 0.17 -45.04 -8.76
C VAL A 3 1.71 -44.80 -8.79
N ARG A 4 2.66 -45.42 -8.05
CA ARG A 4 2.78 -46.16 -6.76
C ARG A 4 4.17 -46.86 -6.79
N PHE A 5 4.90 -47.03 -5.66
CA PHE A 5 5.54 -48.30 -5.18
C PHE A 5 6.80 -48.12 -4.28
N ASN A 6 6.79 -48.79 -3.11
CA ASN A 6 7.75 -49.77 -2.52
C ASN A 6 9.30 -49.65 -2.69
N ARG A 7 10.15 -50.38 -1.93
CA ARG A 7 10.21 -50.95 -0.54
C ARG A 7 11.51 -51.82 -0.47
N LEU A 8 12.26 -51.72 0.63
CA LEU A 8 13.10 -52.77 1.30
C LEU A 8 14.17 -53.63 0.54
N LYS A 9 15.39 -53.61 1.13
CA LYS A 9 16.31 -54.73 1.49
C LYS A 9 17.07 -55.59 0.43
N ARG A 10 18.41 -55.62 0.66
CA ARG A 10 19.38 -56.76 0.63
C ARG A 10 19.66 -57.55 -0.67
N GLY A 11 20.96 -57.75 -0.94
CA GLY A 11 21.55 -58.78 -1.81
C GLY A 11 23.03 -59.03 -1.44
N LEU A 12 23.61 -60.18 -1.79
CA LEU A 12 25.00 -60.61 -1.46
C LEU A 12 25.52 -61.64 -2.51
N PHE A 13 26.78 -62.10 -2.38
CA PHE A 13 27.56 -63.02 -3.26
C PHE A 13 28.18 -62.32 -4.50
N LEU A 14 29.50 -62.41 -4.84
CA LEU A 14 30.49 -63.54 -5.01
C LEU A 14 30.29 -64.28 -6.37
N LEU A 15 31.30 -64.70 -7.16
CA LEU A 15 32.77 -64.79 -7.00
C LEU A 15 33.49 -65.03 -8.38
N GLY A 16 34.76 -64.58 -8.56
CA GLY A 16 35.76 -65.12 -9.54
C GLY A 16 35.68 -64.68 -11.03
N SER A 17 36.70 -64.87 -11.91
CA SER A 17 38.10 -65.35 -11.70
C SER A 17 39.06 -65.09 -12.91
N PHE A 18 40.36 -64.84 -12.62
CA PHE A 18 41.60 -65.23 -13.35
C PHE A 18 42.19 -64.54 -14.65
N PHE A 19 43.41 -63.97 -14.50
CA PHE A 19 44.68 -64.08 -15.29
C PHE A 19 44.76 -63.65 -16.80
N MET A 20 45.61 -62.66 -17.21
CA MET A 20 47.09 -62.65 -17.50
C MET A 20 47.43 -63.03 -18.98
N VAL A 21 48.56 -62.68 -19.65
CA VAL A 21 49.99 -62.43 -19.29
C VAL A 21 50.69 -61.45 -20.28
N SER A 22 51.80 -60.80 -19.86
CA SER A 22 53.04 -60.46 -20.65
C SER A 22 53.36 -58.97 -20.91
N ARG A 23 54.63 -58.48 -20.87
CA ARG A 23 55.91 -58.95 -20.26
C ARG A 23 56.91 -57.77 -20.16
N LEU A 24 57.94 -57.88 -19.31
CA LEU A 24 59.02 -56.88 -19.11
C LEU A 24 60.30 -57.58 -18.57
N VAL A 25 61.50 -57.21 -19.02
CA VAL A 25 62.87 -57.73 -18.68
C VAL A 25 63.88 -56.79 -19.37
N LEU A 26 65.06 -56.37 -18.88
CA LEU A 26 65.80 -56.39 -17.59
C LEU A 26 66.64 -55.07 -17.56
N SER A 27 67.34 -54.59 -16.54
CA SER A 27 67.79 -55.07 -15.21
C SER A 27 68.13 -53.86 -14.30
N GLU A 28 68.93 -53.81 -13.22
CA GLU A 28 69.70 -54.68 -12.27
C GLU A 28 70.09 -53.75 -11.08
N GLU A 29 70.40 -54.15 -9.84
CA GLU A 29 69.77 -55.09 -8.90
C GLU A 29 70.16 -54.65 -7.45
N VAL A 30 69.65 -55.31 -6.39
CA VAL A 30 69.93 -55.05 -4.94
C VAL A 30 69.40 -53.70 -4.39
N GLY A 31 68.81 -53.59 -3.19
CA GLY A 31 68.41 -54.59 -2.18
C GLY A 31 67.66 -53.92 -1.00
N PRO A 32 66.97 -54.67 -0.12
CA PRO A 32 66.09 -54.11 0.91
C PRO A 32 66.74 -53.98 2.30
N ALA A 33 66.33 -52.97 3.06
CA ALA A 33 66.48 -52.93 4.53
C ALA A 33 65.42 -51.99 5.14
N GLU A 34 64.94 -52.34 6.33
CA GLU A 34 64.24 -51.41 7.23
C GLU A 34 65.22 -50.31 7.69
N LYS A 35 64.72 -49.13 8.05
CA LYS A 35 65.56 -48.06 8.62
C LYS A 35 65.16 -47.73 10.05
N GLU A 36 66.11 -47.98 10.95
CA GLU A 36 66.10 -47.59 12.34
C GLU A 36 65.99 -46.07 12.51
N VAL A 37 65.51 -45.64 13.69
CA VAL A 37 65.70 -44.27 14.16
C VAL A 37 67.07 -44.20 14.83
N THR A 38 68.01 -43.45 14.24
CA THR A 38 69.34 -43.22 14.82
C THR A 38 69.31 -42.15 15.92
N PHE A 39 70.03 -42.41 17.01
CA PHE A 39 70.24 -41.44 18.10
C PHE A 39 71.64 -40.84 18.00
N SER A 40 71.72 -39.56 17.64
CA SER A 40 72.98 -38.84 17.37
C SER A 40 73.36 -37.89 18.53
N HIS A 41 74.42 -38.21 19.27
CA HIS A 41 74.94 -37.36 20.36
C HIS A 41 76.02 -36.42 19.84
N VAL A 42 75.74 -35.11 19.82
CA VAL A 42 76.71 -34.06 19.46
C VAL A 42 77.23 -33.37 20.72
N TYR A 43 78.48 -33.66 21.08
CA TYR A 43 79.17 -33.06 22.22
C TYR A 43 79.82 -31.73 21.84
N ARG A 44 79.47 -30.64 22.53
CA ARG A 44 80.18 -29.36 22.48
C ARG A 44 80.92 -29.14 23.80
N ILE A 45 82.24 -29.00 23.73
CA ILE A 45 83.11 -28.83 24.91
C ILE A 45 83.73 -27.43 24.85
N ASP A 46 83.04 -26.44 25.43
CA ASP A 46 83.51 -25.04 25.47
C ASP A 46 84.36 -24.78 26.73
N SER A 47 85.69 -24.73 26.56
CA SER A 47 86.69 -24.63 27.64
C SER A 47 86.97 -23.21 28.15
N GLY A 48 85.95 -22.56 28.71
CA GLY A 48 86.01 -21.17 29.19
C GLY A 48 86.83 -20.93 30.47
N CYS A 49 88.15 -20.89 30.39
CA CYS A 49 89.02 -20.66 31.55
C CYS A 49 89.23 -19.18 31.92
N LYS A 50 88.80 -18.77 33.13
CA LYS A 50 89.29 -17.58 33.87
C LYS A 50 89.31 -17.88 35.37
N GLN A 51 90.42 -17.59 36.05
CA GLN A 51 90.59 -17.78 37.50
C GLN A 51 90.33 -16.48 38.27
N GLY A 52 89.84 -16.57 39.53
CA GLY A 52 89.49 -15.36 40.29
C GLY A 52 88.93 -15.53 41.71
N SER A 53 89.47 -16.46 42.51
CA SER A 53 89.43 -16.54 44.00
C SER A 53 88.16 -16.16 44.82
N GLN A 54 87.77 -17.10 45.71
CA GLN A 54 87.22 -16.90 47.06
C GLN A 54 85.73 -16.53 47.34
N VAL A 55 85.26 -17.15 48.44
CA VAL A 55 84.22 -16.71 49.42
C VAL A 55 82.71 -16.87 49.09
N ALA A 56 82.13 -17.84 49.81
CA ALA A 56 80.86 -17.86 50.56
C ALA A 56 79.47 -17.48 49.95
N GLN A 57 78.54 -18.41 50.23
CA GLN A 57 77.18 -18.21 50.78
C GLN A 57 76.00 -17.68 49.92
N LEU A 58 74.89 -18.41 50.13
CA LEU A 58 73.49 -17.98 50.31
C LEU A 58 72.53 -17.82 49.11
N SER A 59 71.41 -18.56 49.27
CA SER A 59 70.01 -18.20 49.02
C SER A 59 69.49 -17.90 47.61
N GLN A 60 68.65 -18.85 47.16
CA GLN A 60 67.26 -18.66 46.71
C GLN A 60 66.90 -17.89 45.41
N ASP A 61 66.14 -18.64 44.60
CA ASP A 61 64.83 -18.29 44.03
C ASP A 61 64.67 -17.68 42.62
N GLN A 62 63.51 -18.09 42.08
CA GLN A 62 62.72 -17.59 40.96
C GLN A 62 63.07 -18.00 39.51
N ALA A 63 61.97 -18.35 38.81
CA ALA A 63 61.85 -18.57 37.37
C ALA A 63 61.65 -17.20 36.66
N SER A 64 61.31 -17.06 35.37
CA SER A 64 60.60 -17.92 34.42
C SER A 64 60.71 -17.39 32.97
N GLU A 65 60.58 -18.29 31.97
CA GLU A 65 60.21 -18.01 30.54
C GLU A 65 61.15 -17.07 29.73
N GLY A 66 61.21 -17.09 28.38
CA GLY A 66 60.73 -18.00 27.33
C GLY A 66 61.81 -18.08 26.21
N GLN A 67 61.57 -18.33 24.91
CA GLN A 67 60.37 -18.61 24.10
C GLN A 67 60.80 -19.22 22.72
N LEU A 68 59.85 -19.81 21.96
CA LEU A 68 59.82 -20.24 20.53
C LEU A 68 61.06 -20.03 19.61
N VAL A 69 61.62 -21.02 18.87
CA VAL A 69 61.14 -21.85 17.72
C VAL A 69 61.61 -21.36 16.34
N THR A 70 62.12 -22.29 15.52
CA THR A 70 61.98 -22.36 14.03
C THR A 70 62.19 -23.80 13.54
N MET A 71 61.79 -24.11 12.30
CA MET A 71 61.75 -25.47 11.71
C MET A 71 62.85 -25.70 10.66
N ASP A 72 63.20 -26.97 10.41
CA ASP A 72 63.17 -27.59 9.07
C ASP A 72 63.25 -29.13 9.19
N GLY A 73 63.19 -29.86 8.07
CA GLY A 73 62.71 -31.26 8.04
C GLY A 73 63.72 -32.42 8.18
N GLU A 74 63.13 -33.62 8.12
CA GLU A 74 63.72 -34.99 8.21
C GLU A 74 64.13 -35.50 9.62
N ASN A 75 64.18 -36.84 9.75
CA ASN A 75 64.09 -37.55 11.03
C ASN A 75 65.43 -37.69 11.77
N ASP A 76 65.82 -36.69 12.56
CA ASP A 76 66.98 -36.79 13.46
C ASP A 76 66.67 -36.09 14.81
N ILE A 77 66.57 -36.84 15.91
CA ILE A 77 66.32 -36.29 17.26
C ILE A 77 67.68 -35.97 17.92
N VAL A 78 68.27 -34.83 17.53
CA VAL A 78 69.60 -34.43 17.98
C VAL A 78 69.59 -33.92 19.42
N PHE A 79 69.92 -34.80 20.37
CA PHE A 79 70.12 -34.43 21.78
C PHE A 79 71.45 -33.66 21.96
N LYS A 80 71.40 -32.33 21.88
CA LYS A 80 72.55 -31.45 22.15
C LYS A 80 72.90 -31.45 23.64
N HIS A 81 73.98 -32.13 24.02
CA HIS A 81 74.50 -32.15 25.39
C HIS A 81 75.60 -31.09 25.55
N ASN A 82 75.28 -30.01 26.26
CA ASN A 82 76.18 -28.87 26.47
C ASN A 82 77.00 -29.06 27.76
N ILE A 83 78.01 -29.95 27.73
CA ILE A 83 78.73 -30.41 28.92
C ILE A 83 79.74 -29.35 29.38
N ARG A 84 79.38 -28.59 30.41
CA ARG A 84 80.31 -27.74 31.16
C ARG A 84 81.14 -28.58 32.13
N LEU A 85 82.39 -28.86 31.77
CA LEU A 85 83.36 -29.48 32.68
C LEU A 85 83.73 -28.52 33.81
N GLN A 86 83.20 -28.75 35.01
CA GLN A 86 83.69 -28.10 36.25
C GLN A 86 84.94 -28.81 36.79
N SER A 87 86.02 -28.85 36.01
CA SER A 87 87.33 -29.27 36.51
C SER A 87 88.04 -28.08 37.17
N ALA A 88 88.39 -28.23 38.45
CA ALA A 88 89.15 -27.24 39.21
C ALA A 88 90.65 -27.28 38.84
N GLY A 89 90.99 -27.01 37.57
CA GLY A 89 92.37 -27.03 37.10
C GLY A 89 92.52 -26.80 35.59
N CYS A 90 92.69 -25.54 35.17
CA CYS A 90 93.18 -25.25 33.82
C CYS A 90 94.69 -25.55 33.75
N GLY A 91 95.06 -26.71 33.21
CA GLY A 91 96.47 -27.16 33.07
C GLY A 91 96.79 -27.84 31.74
N CYS A 92 95.93 -27.70 30.74
CA CYS A 92 96.03 -28.41 29.46
C CYS A 92 97.11 -27.82 28.53
N ALA A 93 98.37 -28.04 28.89
CA ALA A 93 99.54 -27.83 28.03
C ALA A 93 100.62 -28.91 28.30
N ASP A 94 100.89 -29.19 29.58
CA ASP A 94 102.06 -29.94 30.02
C ASP A 94 101.75 -31.15 30.94
N SER A 95 100.55 -31.73 30.80
CA SER A 95 100.32 -33.12 31.23
C SER A 95 100.96 -34.07 30.20
N GLU A 96 101.98 -34.79 30.64
CA GLU A 96 102.61 -35.89 29.90
C GLU A 96 101.58 -36.91 29.40
N ASP A 97 100.57 -37.22 30.20
CA ASP A 97 99.58 -38.27 29.97
C ASP A 97 98.82 -38.11 28.65
N PHE A 98 98.48 -36.87 28.28
CA PHE A 98 97.75 -36.58 27.04
C PHE A 98 98.64 -36.69 25.80
N LYS A 99 99.92 -36.29 25.89
CA LYS A 99 100.92 -36.47 24.83
C LYS A 99 101.29 -37.95 24.67
N ALA A 100 101.42 -38.69 25.79
CA ALA A 100 101.66 -40.12 25.80
C ALA A 100 100.51 -40.93 25.19
N LEU A 101 99.25 -40.54 25.43
CA LEU A 101 98.08 -41.16 24.80
C LEU A 101 98.07 -40.97 23.27
N LEU A 102 98.30 -39.75 22.78
CA LEU A 102 98.27 -39.47 21.33
C LEU A 102 99.39 -40.18 20.57
N TYR A 103 100.58 -40.32 21.17
CA TYR A 103 101.70 -41.07 20.57
C TYR A 103 101.47 -42.60 20.60
N ARG A 104 100.72 -43.11 21.58
CA ARG A 104 100.39 -44.55 21.70
C ARG A 104 99.27 -45.00 20.76
N VAL A 105 98.35 -44.11 20.38
CA VAL A 105 97.29 -44.45 19.41
C VAL A 105 97.86 -44.65 18.01
N ASN A 106 98.75 -43.76 17.54
CA ASN A 106 99.34 -43.87 16.20
C ASN A 106 100.45 -44.94 16.08
N GLY A 107 100.99 -45.45 17.19
CA GLY A 107 101.99 -46.52 17.16
C GLY A 107 101.42 -47.93 16.96
N LEU A 108 100.12 -48.13 17.23
CA LEU A 108 99.51 -49.46 17.30
C LEU A 108 98.95 -49.98 15.96
N GLU A 109 98.93 -49.17 14.89
CA GLU A 109 98.41 -49.61 13.59
C GLU A 109 99.46 -50.33 12.70
N GLU A 110 100.77 -50.18 12.94
CA GLU A 110 101.81 -50.81 12.11
C GLU A 110 102.44 -52.09 12.71
N GLU A 111 102.55 -52.24 14.04
CA GLU A 111 103.13 -53.47 14.65
C GLU A 111 102.24 -54.73 14.48
N VAL A 112 100.97 -54.56 14.09
CA VAL A 112 99.96 -55.62 13.87
C VAL A 112 100.38 -56.65 12.79
N THR A 113 101.38 -56.34 11.97
CA THR A 113 101.67 -57.09 10.73
C THR A 113 102.89 -58.02 10.79
N TYR A 114 103.87 -57.84 11.68
CA TYR A 114 105.16 -58.59 11.59
C TYR A 114 105.37 -59.73 12.62
N LEU A 115 105.10 -59.53 13.91
CA LEU A 115 105.36 -60.54 14.95
C LEU A 115 104.25 -61.59 15.12
N LYS A 116 103.44 -61.76 14.08
CA LYS A 116 102.41 -62.79 13.86
C LYS A 116 102.99 -64.19 13.63
N SER A 117 104.13 -64.50 14.27
CA SER A 117 105.11 -65.49 13.78
C SER A 117 105.86 -66.31 14.85
N GLN A 118 105.71 -66.06 16.16
CA GLN A 118 106.51 -66.76 17.21
C GLN A 118 105.76 -67.37 18.41
N CYS A 119 104.44 -67.24 18.54
CA CYS A 119 103.65 -68.04 19.49
C CYS A 119 102.45 -68.69 18.80
N ALA A 120 102.63 -69.92 18.32
CA ALA A 120 101.54 -70.78 17.87
C ALA A 120 101.15 -71.77 18.98
N GLN A 121 99.83 -72.01 19.13
CA GLN A 121 99.21 -73.00 20.02
C GLN A 121 99.24 -72.69 21.53
N GLY A 122 98.21 -71.97 21.99
CA GLY A 122 97.47 -72.16 23.25
C GLY A 122 98.22 -72.46 24.56
N CYS A 123 98.21 -71.49 25.47
CA CYS A 123 98.46 -71.62 26.91
C CYS A 123 99.85 -72.17 27.33
N CYS A 124 100.75 -71.26 27.70
CA CYS A 124 102.06 -71.57 28.26
C CYS A 124 101.95 -72.36 29.57
N ARG A 125 102.39 -73.63 29.58
CA ARG A 125 102.41 -74.48 30.78
C ARG A 125 103.55 -74.11 31.73
N GLY A 126 103.23 -73.69 32.95
CA GLY A 126 104.21 -73.60 34.05
C GLY A 126 103.70 -72.93 35.32
N GLY A 127 102.97 -73.66 36.18
CA GLY A 127 102.56 -73.13 37.49
C GLY A 127 101.23 -73.66 38.05
N SER A 128 101.17 -74.95 38.37
CA SER A 128 100.20 -75.64 39.24
C SER A 128 98.94 -74.89 39.77
N GLY A 129 97.75 -75.28 39.30
CA GLY A 129 96.51 -75.23 40.09
C GLY A 129 95.41 -74.29 39.59
N VAL A 130 94.64 -74.72 38.58
CA VAL A 130 93.38 -74.08 38.16
C VAL A 130 92.28 -75.14 38.12
N ASP A 131 91.15 -74.89 38.79
CA ASP A 131 89.95 -75.71 38.65
C ASP A 131 89.22 -75.36 37.34
N THR A 132 89.10 -76.33 36.44
CA THR A 132 88.36 -76.18 35.17
C THR A 132 86.86 -76.47 35.30
N SER A 133 86.36 -76.74 36.51
CA SER A 133 84.95 -77.06 36.80
C SER A 133 84.11 -75.84 37.20
N CYS A 134 84.74 -74.71 37.58
CA CYS A 134 84.05 -73.47 37.97
C CYS A 134 82.97 -73.67 39.04
N SER A 135 83.27 -74.52 40.03
CA SER A 135 82.34 -74.99 41.09
C SER A 135 81.02 -75.62 40.60
N GLY A 136 80.85 -75.88 39.29
CA GLY A 136 79.57 -76.28 38.69
C GLY A 136 78.59 -75.13 38.43
N HIS A 137 78.93 -73.88 38.76
CA HIS A 137 78.07 -72.69 38.64
C HIS A 137 78.59 -71.69 37.57
N GLY A 138 79.45 -72.15 36.67
CA GLY A 138 79.95 -71.39 35.53
C GLY A 138 80.60 -72.28 34.47
N THR A 139 81.13 -71.65 33.41
CA THR A 139 81.81 -72.31 32.30
C THR A 139 83.25 -71.82 32.21
N TYR A 140 84.21 -72.74 32.12
CA TYR A 140 85.63 -72.42 31.98
C TYR A 140 85.97 -71.96 30.56
N GLN A 141 86.65 -70.82 30.41
CA GLN A 141 87.08 -70.28 29.14
C GLN A 141 88.56 -70.58 28.89
N GLN A 142 88.83 -71.39 27.87
CA GLN A 142 90.19 -71.87 27.55
C GLN A 142 91.10 -70.77 26.99
N ASP A 143 90.54 -69.72 26.39
CA ASP A 143 91.30 -68.62 25.79
C ASP A 143 91.80 -67.58 26.81
N SER A 144 91.18 -67.51 27.99
CA SER A 144 91.48 -66.56 29.07
C SER A 144 91.99 -67.21 30.37
N CYS A 145 91.96 -68.55 30.45
CA CYS A 145 92.26 -69.33 31.65
C CYS A 145 91.44 -68.92 32.89
N SER A 146 90.14 -68.62 32.71
CA SER A 146 89.25 -68.13 33.77
C SER A 146 87.84 -68.69 33.69
N CYS A 147 87.09 -68.60 34.78
CA CYS A 147 85.69 -69.03 34.87
C CYS A 147 84.73 -67.88 34.55
N LYS A 148 83.70 -68.14 33.74
CA LYS A 148 82.56 -67.25 33.52
C LYS A 148 81.35 -67.79 34.26
N CYS A 149 80.84 -67.04 35.25
CA CYS A 149 79.76 -67.49 36.14
C CYS A 149 78.36 -67.34 35.53
N ASN A 150 77.43 -68.15 36.01
CA ASN A 150 76.00 -68.04 35.70
C ASN A 150 75.37 -66.86 36.46
N PRO A 151 74.25 -66.28 35.99
CA PRO A 151 73.54 -65.21 36.70
C PRO A 151 73.19 -65.61 38.15
N GLY A 152 73.36 -64.67 39.08
CA GLY A 152 73.23 -64.91 40.51
C GLY A 152 74.46 -65.53 41.18
N TRP A 153 75.55 -65.77 40.45
CA TRP A 153 76.81 -66.32 40.99
C TRP A 153 78.04 -65.50 40.60
N GLU A 154 78.99 -65.35 41.53
CA GLU A 154 80.22 -64.56 41.36
C GLU A 154 81.46 -65.17 42.06
N GLY A 155 82.58 -64.47 41.96
CA GLY A 155 83.91 -64.91 42.44
C GLY A 155 84.73 -65.65 41.38
N PRO A 156 86.06 -65.80 41.57
CA PRO A 156 87.00 -66.28 40.56
C PRO A 156 86.76 -67.72 40.09
N ASN A 157 86.04 -68.50 40.89
CA ASN A 157 85.63 -69.88 40.63
C ASN A 157 84.10 -70.07 40.79
N CYS A 158 83.31 -68.99 40.77
CA CYS A 158 81.84 -69.00 40.82
C CYS A 158 81.23 -69.69 42.06
N SER A 159 81.61 -69.23 43.27
CA SER A 159 81.19 -69.85 44.54
C SER A 159 80.36 -68.93 45.46
N ILE A 160 80.10 -67.68 45.06
CA ILE A 160 79.41 -66.67 45.87
C ILE A 160 78.05 -66.37 45.22
N SER A 161 76.98 -66.21 46.01
CA SER A 161 75.61 -65.99 45.53
C SER A 161 75.15 -64.54 45.68
N SER A 162 74.52 -63.98 44.64
CA SER A 162 73.99 -62.61 44.59
C SER A 162 72.45 -62.60 44.46
N CYS A 163 71.77 -61.70 45.17
CA CYS A 163 70.32 -61.47 45.12
C CYS A 163 70.02 -60.03 44.66
N PRO A 164 68.88 -59.76 43.98
CA PRO A 164 68.50 -58.41 43.56
C PRO A 164 68.40 -57.45 44.75
N ASP A 165 69.19 -56.37 44.72
CA ASP A 165 69.17 -55.22 45.64
C ASP A 165 69.05 -55.58 47.14
N GLU A 166 69.68 -56.69 47.54
CA GLU A 166 69.61 -57.30 48.89
C GLU A 166 68.15 -57.48 49.43
N CYS A 167 67.18 -57.60 48.52
CA CYS A 167 65.75 -57.64 48.81
C CYS A 167 65.22 -56.36 49.53
N ASN A 168 65.89 -55.22 49.33
CA ASN A 168 65.59 -53.91 49.90
C ASN A 168 65.36 -53.94 51.43
N ASP A 169 66.06 -54.81 52.16
CA ASP A 169 65.82 -55.16 53.59
C ASP A 169 64.39 -55.67 53.93
N ASN A 170 63.47 -55.70 52.97
CA ASN A 170 62.04 -56.01 53.13
C ASN A 170 61.68 -57.46 52.74
N GLY A 171 62.69 -58.31 52.60
CA GLY A 171 62.52 -59.74 52.37
C GLY A 171 63.78 -60.55 52.67
N ARG A 172 63.65 -61.87 52.57
CA ARG A 172 64.76 -62.81 52.73
C ARG A 172 65.22 -63.33 51.37
N CYS A 173 66.50 -63.15 51.06
CA CYS A 173 67.15 -63.85 49.94
C CYS A 173 67.17 -65.37 50.20
N VAL A 174 66.64 -66.15 49.26
CA VAL A 174 66.64 -67.62 49.23
C VAL A 174 66.91 -68.06 47.78
N ASP A 175 67.98 -68.83 47.56
CA ASP A 175 68.36 -69.41 46.26
C ASP A 175 68.33 -68.40 45.07
N GLY A 176 68.80 -67.17 45.30
CA GLY A 176 68.86 -66.10 44.30
C GLY A 176 67.52 -65.37 44.06
N ARG A 177 66.51 -65.59 44.89
CA ARG A 177 65.20 -64.91 44.84
C ARG A 177 64.83 -64.30 46.19
N CYS A 178 64.17 -63.15 46.16
CA CYS A 178 63.64 -62.52 47.35
C CYS A 178 62.27 -63.12 47.75
N VAL A 179 62.11 -63.40 49.05
CA VAL A 179 60.84 -63.81 49.68
C VAL A 179 60.44 -62.71 50.66
N CYS A 180 59.44 -61.91 50.28
CA CYS A 180 59.10 -60.67 50.98
C CYS A 180 58.44 -60.89 52.34
N TYR A 181 58.61 -59.93 53.24
CA TYR A 181 57.93 -59.90 54.52
C TYR A 181 56.47 -59.44 54.37
N GLU A 182 55.66 -59.68 55.41
CA GLU A 182 54.24 -59.31 55.41
C GLU A 182 54.07 -57.80 55.20
N GLY A 183 53.24 -57.43 54.24
CA GLY A 183 53.10 -56.04 53.77
C GLY A 183 53.98 -55.65 52.57
N TYR A 184 54.86 -56.54 52.08
CA TYR A 184 55.72 -56.29 50.92
C TYR A 184 55.55 -57.32 49.79
N THR A 185 55.86 -56.90 48.57
CA THR A 185 55.75 -57.66 47.31
C THR A 185 56.73 -57.13 46.25
N GLY A 186 56.73 -57.72 45.05
CA GLY A 186 57.70 -57.44 43.98
C GLY A 186 58.85 -58.45 43.93
N HIS A 187 59.72 -58.35 42.91
CA HIS A 187 60.81 -59.31 42.68
C HIS A 187 62.02 -59.15 43.61
N ASP A 188 62.06 -58.01 44.29
CA ASP A 188 63.11 -57.37 45.09
C ASP A 188 62.54 -56.82 46.41
N CYS A 189 61.24 -57.05 46.67
CA CYS A 189 60.50 -56.61 47.85
C CYS A 189 60.40 -55.09 48.09
N SER A 190 60.60 -54.26 47.06
CA SER A 190 60.47 -52.79 47.15
C SER A 190 59.02 -52.27 47.18
N GLN A 191 58.02 -53.10 46.89
CA GLN A 191 56.63 -52.67 46.72
C GLN A 191 55.79 -53.01 47.95
N LEU A 192 54.96 -52.08 48.43
CA LEU A 192 54.02 -52.31 49.53
C LEU A 192 52.72 -52.97 49.04
N THR A 193 52.21 -53.93 49.80
CA THR A 193 50.97 -54.66 49.48
C THR A 193 49.74 -53.87 49.94
N CYS A 194 48.81 -53.57 49.03
CA CYS A 194 47.61 -52.79 49.35
C CYS A 194 46.44 -53.64 49.93
N PRO A 195 45.55 -53.02 50.74
CA PRO A 195 44.34 -53.66 51.26
C PRO A 195 43.49 -54.34 50.17
N ASN A 196 43.29 -55.65 50.30
CA ASN A 196 42.54 -56.50 49.37
C ASN A 196 42.87 -56.30 47.87
N ASP A 197 44.11 -55.93 47.54
CA ASP A 197 44.57 -55.59 46.18
C ASP A 197 43.67 -54.56 45.47
N CYS A 198 43.12 -53.61 46.24
CA CYS A 198 42.21 -52.58 45.79
C CYS A 198 40.96 -53.09 45.04
N LYS A 199 40.60 -54.37 45.22
CA LYS A 199 39.46 -55.05 44.57
C LYS A 199 39.41 -54.89 43.04
N ASP A 200 40.57 -54.84 42.38
CA ASP A 200 40.72 -54.56 40.94
C ASP A 200 40.13 -53.18 40.50
N LYS A 201 39.90 -52.27 41.45
CA LYS A 201 39.15 -51.01 41.31
C LYS A 201 39.96 -49.77 41.69
N GLY A 202 41.27 -49.89 41.77
CA GLY A 202 42.19 -48.78 42.03
C GLY A 202 43.62 -49.12 41.65
N HIS A 203 44.50 -48.12 41.73
CA HIS A 203 45.94 -48.33 41.72
C HIS A 203 46.46 -48.44 43.16
N CYS A 204 47.36 -49.39 43.42
CA CYS A 204 48.13 -49.41 44.66
C CYS A 204 49.27 -48.38 44.60
N VAL A 205 49.33 -47.47 45.55
CA VAL A 205 50.39 -46.45 45.68
C VAL A 205 50.80 -46.36 47.14
N ASP A 206 52.07 -46.60 47.45
CA ASP A 206 52.65 -46.53 48.80
C ASP A 206 51.84 -47.30 49.87
N GLY A 207 51.34 -48.50 49.51
CA GLY A 207 50.54 -49.36 50.39
C GLY A 207 49.08 -48.92 50.57
N LYS A 208 48.63 -47.87 49.87
CA LYS A 208 47.26 -47.34 49.91
C LYS A 208 46.59 -47.42 48.54
N CYS A 209 45.29 -47.73 48.54
CA CYS A 209 44.50 -47.74 47.32
C CYS A 209 44.09 -46.33 46.86
N VAL A 210 44.35 -46.03 45.59
CA VAL A 210 43.87 -44.86 44.86
C VAL A 210 42.79 -45.32 43.88
N CYS A 211 41.52 -45.13 44.25
CA CYS A 211 40.39 -45.73 43.55
C CYS A 211 40.11 -45.11 42.18
N PHE A 212 39.63 -45.94 41.25
CA PHE A 212 39.11 -45.49 39.97
C PHE A 212 37.78 -44.73 40.16
N SER A 213 37.46 -43.87 39.20
CA SER A 213 36.19 -43.12 39.18
C SER A 213 35.00 -44.09 39.28
N GLY A 214 34.10 -43.84 40.25
CA GLY A 214 33.01 -44.75 40.61
C GLY A 214 33.27 -45.61 41.85
N PHE A 215 34.45 -45.57 42.48
CA PHE A 215 34.78 -46.36 43.67
C PHE A 215 35.51 -45.57 44.78
N SER A 216 35.37 -46.06 46.01
CA SER A 216 35.89 -45.45 47.24
C SER A 216 36.03 -46.49 48.37
N GLY A 217 36.49 -46.05 49.54
CA GLY A 217 36.82 -46.92 50.68
C GLY A 217 38.30 -47.32 50.67
N GLU A 218 38.73 -47.98 51.74
CA GLU A 218 40.14 -48.33 51.98
C GLU A 218 40.71 -49.33 50.95
N ASP A 219 39.84 -50.18 50.38
CA ASP A 219 40.14 -51.16 49.35
C ASP A 219 39.34 -50.95 48.04
N CYS A 220 38.78 -49.77 47.83
CA CYS A 220 37.94 -49.44 46.67
C CYS A 220 36.68 -50.32 46.48
N SER A 221 36.22 -51.01 47.54
CA SER A 221 35.00 -51.83 47.48
C SER A 221 33.70 -51.03 47.36
N VAL A 222 33.64 -49.79 47.86
CA VAL A 222 32.42 -48.98 47.96
C VAL A 222 32.16 -48.20 46.67
N ALA A 223 31.11 -48.58 45.94
CA ALA A 223 30.69 -47.86 44.74
C ALA A 223 30.17 -46.45 45.08
N THR A 224 30.78 -45.41 44.49
CA THR A 224 30.32 -44.02 44.62
C THR A 224 29.30 -43.70 43.54
N CYS A 225 28.14 -43.15 43.92
CA CYS A 225 27.18 -42.69 42.93
C CYS A 225 27.62 -41.40 42.22
N PRO A 226 27.21 -41.17 40.95
CA PRO A 226 27.46 -39.93 40.25
C PRO A 226 27.02 -38.70 41.05
N ASN A 227 27.94 -37.75 41.25
CA ASN A 227 27.74 -36.48 41.97
C ASN A 227 27.07 -36.61 43.37
N ASP A 228 27.22 -37.76 44.04
CA ASP A 228 26.51 -38.12 45.28
C ASP A 228 24.98 -37.87 45.22
N CYS A 229 24.40 -38.12 44.04
CA CYS A 229 22.99 -37.90 43.72
C CYS A 229 22.49 -36.46 43.96
N ILE A 230 23.39 -35.47 43.98
CA ILE A 230 23.11 -34.03 44.20
C ILE A 230 22.36 -33.76 45.53
N GLY A 231 22.32 -34.73 46.45
CA GLY A 231 21.46 -34.69 47.64
C GLY A 231 19.95 -34.79 47.35
N ASN A 232 19.55 -35.10 46.12
CA ASN A 232 18.17 -35.27 45.66
C ASN A 232 17.78 -36.74 45.42
N GLY A 233 18.46 -37.65 46.10
CA GLY A 233 18.21 -39.07 46.07
C GLY A 233 19.15 -39.83 46.99
N ARG A 234 19.00 -41.15 47.01
CA ARG A 234 19.83 -42.07 47.79
C ARG A 234 20.73 -42.89 46.88
N CYS A 235 22.03 -42.92 47.19
CA CYS A 235 22.96 -43.86 46.57
C CYS A 235 22.67 -45.30 47.01
N VAL A 236 22.50 -46.21 46.05
CA VAL A 236 22.32 -47.66 46.25
C VAL A 236 23.12 -48.40 45.17
N ASP A 237 24.11 -49.19 45.59
CA ASP A 237 24.97 -50.01 44.72
C ASP A 237 25.57 -49.27 43.50
N GLY A 238 25.93 -47.98 43.69
CA GLY A 238 26.50 -47.11 42.64
C GLY A 238 25.46 -46.45 41.73
N GLN A 239 24.16 -46.66 41.96
CA GLN A 239 23.06 -46.00 41.24
C GLN A 239 22.29 -45.04 42.15
N CYS A 240 21.84 -43.91 41.60
CA CYS A 240 21.00 -42.96 42.33
C CYS A 240 19.52 -43.34 42.24
N ILE A 241 18.90 -43.56 43.39
CA ILE A 241 17.45 -43.70 43.53
C ILE A 241 16.89 -42.34 43.95
N CYS A 242 16.25 -41.63 43.03
CA CYS A 242 15.85 -40.24 43.21
C CYS A 242 14.64 -40.05 44.14
N ASP A 243 14.63 -38.90 44.81
CA ASP A 243 13.50 -38.43 45.62
C ASP A 243 12.27 -38.10 44.74
N GLU A 244 11.08 -38.04 45.34
CA GLU A 244 9.85 -37.73 44.60
C GLU A 244 9.93 -36.36 43.92
N GLY A 245 9.83 -36.37 42.58
CA GLY A 245 9.98 -35.18 41.74
C GLY A 245 11.26 -35.12 40.92
N PHE A 246 12.28 -35.90 41.30
CA PHE A 246 13.60 -35.91 40.64
C PHE A 246 13.81 -37.12 39.72
N PHE A 247 14.66 -36.96 38.71
CA PHE A 247 15.11 -38.02 37.81
C PHE A 247 16.50 -37.71 37.21
N GLY A 248 17.00 -38.62 36.37
CA GLY A 248 18.33 -38.54 35.76
C GLY A 248 19.29 -39.57 36.36
N ILE A 249 20.56 -39.54 35.94
CA ILE A 249 21.59 -40.48 36.42
C ILE A 249 22.14 -40.12 37.81
N ASP A 250 21.99 -38.86 38.21
CA ASP A 250 22.48 -38.25 39.45
C ASP A 250 21.39 -37.42 40.16
N CYS A 251 20.12 -37.59 39.77
CA CYS A 251 18.96 -36.87 40.32
C CYS A 251 19.01 -35.33 40.16
N SER A 252 19.78 -34.82 39.20
CA SER A 252 19.86 -33.39 38.87
C SER A 252 18.62 -32.84 38.14
N MET A 253 17.79 -33.69 37.50
CA MET A 253 16.67 -33.26 36.67
C MET A 253 15.34 -33.28 37.44
N VAL A 254 14.48 -32.29 37.19
CA VAL A 254 13.18 -32.12 37.85
C VAL A 254 12.05 -32.43 36.88
N LEU A 255 11.03 -33.19 37.31
CA LEU A 255 9.89 -33.57 36.49
C LEU A 255 9.12 -32.33 35.98
N GLY A 256 9.02 -32.21 34.65
CA GLY A 256 8.22 -31.17 34.00
C GLY A 256 6.70 -31.43 34.10
N PRO A 257 5.88 -30.36 34.18
CA PRO A 257 4.44 -30.47 33.94
C PRO A 257 4.17 -30.91 32.51
N LYS A 258 2.96 -31.42 32.26
CA LYS A 258 2.56 -31.95 30.95
C LYS A 258 1.09 -31.68 30.66
N GLY A 259 0.72 -31.75 29.39
CA GLY A 259 -0.66 -31.58 28.96
C GLY A 259 -1.17 -30.16 29.17
N LEU A 260 -0.28 -29.15 29.16
CA LEU A 260 -0.67 -27.75 29.17
C LEU A 260 -1.65 -27.49 28.01
N ARG A 261 -2.84 -27.03 28.35
CA ARG A 261 -3.95 -26.88 27.40
C ARG A 261 -4.79 -25.66 27.70
N LEU A 262 -5.40 -25.13 26.64
CA LEU A 262 -6.29 -23.98 26.69
C LEU A 262 -7.73 -24.45 26.94
N ILE A 263 -8.31 -24.05 28.06
CA ILE A 263 -9.66 -24.44 28.49
C ILE A 263 -10.71 -23.41 28.08
N LYS A 264 -10.36 -22.12 28.14
CA LYS A 264 -11.23 -21.03 27.70
C LYS A 264 -10.43 -19.83 27.23
N VAL A 265 -10.91 -19.22 26.15
CA VAL A 265 -10.41 -17.96 25.58
C VAL A 265 -11.45 -16.85 25.87
N THR A 266 -10.97 -15.62 25.96
CA THR A 266 -11.74 -14.39 25.71
C THR A 266 -10.83 -13.40 24.97
N ASP A 267 -11.31 -12.17 24.73
CA ASP A 267 -10.51 -11.09 24.19
C ASP A 267 -9.48 -10.52 25.19
N VAL A 268 -9.64 -10.78 26.50
CA VAL A 268 -8.75 -10.24 27.56
C VAL A 268 -8.20 -11.28 28.54
N SER A 269 -8.51 -12.57 28.36
CA SER A 269 -8.10 -13.64 29.28
C SER A 269 -7.88 -14.99 28.61
N LEU A 270 -6.94 -15.78 29.15
CA LEU A 270 -6.75 -17.20 28.80
C LEU A 270 -6.86 -18.04 30.08
N LEU A 271 -7.75 -19.04 30.11
CA LEU A 271 -7.79 -20.06 31.15
C LEU A 271 -7.02 -21.27 30.64
N VAL A 272 -5.92 -21.61 31.33
CA VAL A 272 -5.08 -22.75 31.00
C VAL A 272 -5.06 -23.77 32.14
N GLU A 273 -4.80 -25.03 31.80
CA GLU A 273 -4.74 -26.18 32.71
C GLU A 273 -3.59 -27.11 32.30
N TRP A 274 -2.97 -27.79 33.26
CA TRP A 274 -1.92 -28.79 33.09
C TRP A 274 -2.12 -30.00 34.02
N GLU A 275 -1.32 -31.05 33.85
CA GLU A 275 -1.27 -32.21 34.75
C GLU A 275 -0.40 -31.91 35.98
N SER A 276 -0.89 -32.23 37.19
CA SER A 276 -0.15 -31.97 38.43
C SER A 276 1.12 -32.80 38.55
N VAL A 277 2.26 -32.13 38.80
CA VAL A 277 3.56 -32.75 39.02
C VAL A 277 3.70 -33.22 40.46
N ARG A 278 4.12 -34.47 40.63
CA ARG A 278 4.46 -35.03 41.96
C ARG A 278 5.80 -34.46 42.44
N GLY A 279 5.84 -34.09 43.72
CA GLY A 279 6.97 -33.38 44.33
C GLY A 279 6.98 -31.85 44.14
N ALA A 280 6.10 -31.29 43.29
CA ALA A 280 6.04 -29.84 43.07
C ALA A 280 5.73 -29.06 44.35
N GLU A 281 6.55 -28.05 44.67
CA GLU A 281 6.28 -27.08 45.73
C GLU A 281 5.33 -25.98 45.23
N TYR A 282 5.55 -25.55 43.99
CA TYR A 282 4.70 -24.63 43.23
C TYR A 282 5.03 -24.73 41.73
N TYR A 283 4.24 -24.05 40.91
CA TYR A 283 4.51 -23.82 39.49
C TYR A 283 4.87 -22.36 39.25
N ILE A 284 5.70 -22.11 38.23
CA ILE A 284 5.87 -20.78 37.64
C ILE A 284 5.16 -20.80 36.29
N LEU A 285 4.18 -19.92 36.10
CA LEU A 285 3.52 -19.71 34.82
C LEU A 285 4.05 -18.42 34.20
N SER A 286 4.73 -18.55 33.06
CA SER A 286 5.26 -17.44 32.26
C SER A 286 4.36 -17.18 31.06
N TYR A 287 4.12 -15.92 30.71
CA TYR A 287 3.41 -15.55 29.48
C TYR A 287 3.88 -14.22 28.91
N TYR A 288 3.95 -14.17 27.57
CA TYR A 288 4.38 -12.98 26.82
C TYR A 288 3.75 -12.93 25.41
N PRO A 289 3.59 -11.74 24.81
CA PRO A 289 3.13 -11.63 23.43
C PRO A 289 4.17 -12.23 22.48
N LYS A 290 3.75 -13.00 21.49
CA LYS A 290 4.65 -13.65 20.53
C LYS A 290 5.40 -12.59 19.71
N GLY A 291 6.73 -12.56 19.83
CA GLY A 291 7.61 -11.54 19.24
C GLY A 291 7.93 -10.36 20.18
N ASP A 292 7.49 -10.40 21.43
CA ASP A 292 7.72 -9.38 22.48
C ASP A 292 8.26 -10.06 23.75
N GLU A 293 9.38 -10.79 23.62
CA GLU A 293 10.06 -11.51 24.72
C GLU A 293 10.52 -10.59 25.86
N GLY A 294 10.65 -9.28 25.62
CA GLY A 294 10.90 -8.29 26.66
C GLY A 294 9.70 -8.03 27.58
N ALA A 295 8.50 -8.50 27.24
CA ALA A 295 7.26 -8.28 27.97
C ALA A 295 6.79 -9.51 28.79
N ILE A 296 7.73 -10.40 29.16
CA ILE A 296 7.47 -11.56 30.03
C ILE A 296 6.84 -11.16 31.36
N LYS A 297 5.79 -11.91 31.73
CA LYS A 297 5.15 -11.87 33.04
C LYS A 297 5.13 -13.27 33.63
N GLU A 298 5.68 -13.40 34.83
CA GLU A 298 5.66 -14.65 35.59
C GLU A 298 4.65 -14.57 36.74
N VAL A 299 4.03 -15.71 37.07
CA VAL A 299 3.14 -15.86 38.22
C VAL A 299 3.46 -17.17 38.93
N GLN A 300 3.71 -17.10 40.24
CA GLN A 300 3.80 -18.27 41.10
C GLN A 300 2.39 -18.83 41.40
N VAL A 301 2.19 -20.12 41.13
CA VAL A 301 0.92 -20.83 41.35
C VAL A 301 1.13 -21.99 42.33
N GLU A 302 0.33 -22.02 43.40
CA GLU A 302 0.40 -23.06 44.44
C GLU A 302 0.25 -24.49 43.87
N ASN A 303 1.03 -25.45 44.38
CA ASN A 303 1.02 -26.84 43.89
C ASN A 303 -0.34 -27.56 43.96
N THR A 304 -1.26 -27.10 44.81
CA THR A 304 -2.65 -27.58 44.93
C THR A 304 -3.53 -27.18 43.73
N LYS A 305 -3.04 -26.31 42.84
CA LYS A 305 -3.72 -25.86 41.62
C LYS A 305 -3.01 -26.40 40.40
N ASN A 306 -3.80 -26.82 39.41
CA ASN A 306 -3.34 -27.31 38.11
C ASN A 306 -3.85 -26.42 36.96
N SER A 307 -4.42 -25.26 37.26
CA SER A 307 -5.01 -24.34 36.29
C SER A 307 -4.88 -22.88 36.74
N TYR A 308 -4.87 -21.96 35.78
CA TYR A 308 -4.73 -20.53 36.03
C TYR A 308 -5.49 -19.69 34.99
N LEU A 309 -6.10 -18.59 35.46
CA LEU A 309 -6.77 -17.60 34.61
C LEU A 309 -5.86 -16.38 34.41
N ILE A 310 -5.16 -16.35 33.28
CA ILE A 310 -4.40 -15.19 32.84
C ILE A 310 -5.39 -14.08 32.45
N THR A 311 -5.20 -12.86 32.93
CA THR A 311 -6.12 -11.71 32.69
C THR A 311 -5.36 -10.44 32.32
N GLY A 312 -6.06 -9.45 31.77
CA GLY A 312 -5.45 -8.18 31.36
C GLY A 312 -4.60 -8.32 30.09
N LEU A 313 -4.97 -9.24 29.21
CA LEU A 313 -4.32 -9.45 27.92
C LEU A 313 -4.86 -8.46 26.87
N ARG A 314 -4.09 -8.27 25.79
CA ARG A 314 -4.50 -7.48 24.62
C ARG A 314 -5.29 -8.38 23.67
N ALA A 315 -6.43 -7.90 23.19
CA ALA A 315 -7.29 -8.62 22.24
C ALA A 315 -6.66 -8.81 20.86
N GLY A 316 -6.98 -9.91 20.18
CA GLY A 316 -6.43 -10.25 18.86
C GLY A 316 -4.90 -10.35 18.82
N VAL A 317 -4.28 -10.75 19.94
CA VAL A 317 -2.82 -10.92 20.09
C VAL A 317 -2.50 -12.36 20.48
N THR A 318 -1.51 -12.93 19.81
CA THR A 318 -0.97 -14.25 20.13
C THR A 318 0.01 -14.14 21.28
N TYR A 319 -0.17 -15.00 22.28
CA TYR A 319 0.70 -15.18 23.44
C TYR A 319 1.39 -16.54 23.37
N ILE A 320 2.62 -16.59 23.87
CA ILE A 320 3.27 -17.83 24.30
C ILE A 320 3.00 -17.94 25.80
N VAL A 321 2.60 -19.14 26.24
CA VAL A 321 2.34 -19.46 27.66
C VAL A 321 3.13 -20.72 27.99
N GLN A 322 3.99 -20.63 29.00
CA GLN A 322 4.87 -21.69 29.48
C GLN A 322 4.55 -21.97 30.95
N VAL A 323 4.61 -23.23 31.37
CA VAL A 323 4.50 -23.59 32.79
C VAL A 323 5.65 -24.50 33.21
N TYR A 324 6.32 -24.11 34.29
CA TYR A 324 7.43 -24.81 34.94
C TYR A 324 6.96 -25.35 36.29
N ALA A 325 7.43 -26.52 36.73
CA ALA A 325 7.30 -26.96 38.12
C ALA A 325 8.60 -26.62 38.88
N VAL A 326 8.48 -26.28 40.16
CA VAL A 326 9.63 -25.99 41.03
C VAL A 326 9.69 -26.99 42.17
N ILE A 327 10.85 -27.61 42.35
CA ILE A 327 11.13 -28.60 43.41
C ILE A 327 12.48 -28.27 44.03
N ARG A 328 12.52 -28.03 45.34
CA ARG A 328 13.70 -27.57 46.11
C ARG A 328 14.42 -26.37 45.49
N GLY A 329 13.66 -25.46 44.88
CA GLY A 329 14.18 -24.27 44.20
C GLY A 329 14.79 -24.50 42.80
N ILE A 330 14.69 -25.71 42.25
CA ILE A 330 15.10 -26.03 40.87
C ILE A 330 13.87 -26.05 39.97
N ASN A 331 13.90 -25.31 38.87
CA ASN A 331 12.87 -25.33 37.84
C ASN A 331 13.04 -26.57 36.94
N SER A 332 11.93 -27.22 36.60
CA SER A 332 11.87 -28.24 35.55
C SER A 332 11.94 -27.66 34.14
N GLU A 333 12.02 -28.52 33.12
CA GLU A 333 11.61 -28.16 31.76
C GLU A 333 10.14 -27.71 31.74
N SER A 334 9.80 -26.75 30.87
CA SER A 334 8.42 -26.26 30.70
C SER A 334 7.62 -27.04 29.67
N ASP A 335 6.31 -27.13 29.90
CA ASP A 335 5.34 -27.35 28.82
C ASP A 335 4.90 -26.00 28.25
N GLU A 336 4.63 -25.92 26.94
CA GLU A 336 4.36 -24.67 26.21
C GLU A 336 3.12 -24.78 25.32
N ILE A 337 2.29 -23.73 25.32
CA ILE A 337 1.26 -23.51 24.29
C ILE A 337 1.36 -22.12 23.67
N VAL A 338 0.96 -22.04 22.41
CA VAL A 338 0.73 -20.79 21.67
C VAL A 338 -0.78 -20.55 21.60
N ALA A 339 -1.26 -19.42 22.11
CA ALA A 339 -2.68 -19.10 22.22
C ALA A 339 -2.98 -17.67 21.81
N THR A 340 -3.97 -17.46 20.93
CA THR A 340 -4.41 -16.13 20.50
C THR A 340 -5.68 -15.74 21.24
N THR A 341 -5.72 -14.52 21.79
CA THR A 341 -6.93 -13.92 22.37
C THR A 341 -7.96 -13.59 21.30
N GLU A 342 -9.24 -13.65 21.64
CA GLU A 342 -10.32 -13.27 20.71
C GLU A 342 -10.20 -11.80 20.30
N VAL A 343 -10.79 -11.44 19.16
CA VAL A 343 -10.93 -10.04 18.73
C VAL A 343 -12.07 -9.40 19.53
N SER A 344 -11.81 -8.28 20.20
CA SER A 344 -12.82 -7.58 21.01
C SER A 344 -14.07 -7.23 20.20
N GLY A 345 -15.23 -7.33 20.86
CA GLY A 345 -16.51 -6.89 20.29
C GLY A 345 -16.55 -5.38 20.02
N VAL A 346 -17.37 -4.99 19.05
CA VAL A 346 -17.46 -3.60 18.57
C VAL A 346 -18.35 -2.74 19.48
N GLU A 347 -17.72 -1.92 20.33
CA GLU A 347 -18.44 -1.14 21.34
C GLU A 347 -19.30 0.01 20.77
N GLY A 348 -20.49 0.16 21.34
CA GLY A 348 -21.29 1.38 21.19
C GLY A 348 -21.70 1.68 19.75
N ILE A 349 -22.14 0.66 19.02
CA ILE A 349 -22.88 0.81 17.76
C ILE A 349 -24.18 1.61 17.99
N LYS A 350 -24.47 2.57 17.11
CA LYS A 350 -25.66 3.44 17.15
C LYS A 350 -26.15 3.74 15.74
N VAL A 351 -27.44 4.04 15.61
CA VAL A 351 -28.00 4.71 14.44
C VAL A 351 -27.81 6.22 14.61
N LEU A 352 -27.27 6.89 13.59
CA LEU A 352 -27.09 8.35 13.54
C LEU A 352 -28.20 9.05 12.74
N GLY A 353 -28.76 8.38 11.74
CA GLY A 353 -29.78 8.92 10.86
C GLY A 353 -30.39 7.83 9.97
N GLN A 354 -31.53 8.13 9.38
CA GLN A 354 -32.32 7.21 8.56
C GLN A 354 -33.07 7.98 7.48
N THR A 355 -33.42 7.29 6.40
CA THR A 355 -34.32 7.77 5.34
C THR A 355 -35.35 6.67 5.05
N GLU A 356 -36.18 6.85 4.02
CA GLU A 356 -37.07 5.80 3.52
C GLU A 356 -36.34 4.61 2.86
N ASP A 357 -35.04 4.72 2.58
CA ASP A 357 -34.26 3.76 1.81
C ASP A 357 -32.83 3.50 2.34
N SER A 358 -32.45 4.13 3.45
CA SER A 358 -31.11 4.03 4.03
C SER A 358 -31.10 4.17 5.56
N ILE A 359 -30.08 3.60 6.20
CA ILE A 359 -29.79 3.78 7.63
C ILE A 359 -28.30 4.03 7.80
N GLN A 360 -27.95 5.14 8.46
CA GLN A 360 -26.57 5.46 8.83
C GLN A 360 -26.30 4.99 10.27
N VAL A 361 -25.22 4.22 10.43
CA VAL A 361 -24.75 3.69 11.72
C VAL A 361 -23.31 4.11 11.99
N ASP A 362 -22.96 4.22 13.27
CA ASP A 362 -21.57 4.43 13.70
C ASP A 362 -21.19 3.61 14.94
N TRP A 363 -19.91 3.30 15.09
CA TRP A 363 -19.38 2.47 16.19
C TRP A 363 -17.96 2.87 16.57
N LYS A 364 -17.50 2.45 17.77
CA LYS A 364 -16.17 2.76 18.28
C LYS A 364 -15.13 1.84 17.62
N ASN A 365 -14.03 2.42 17.15
CA ASN A 365 -12.89 1.64 16.64
C ASN A 365 -12.12 1.04 17.83
N PRO A 366 -11.72 -0.24 17.80
CA PRO A 366 -10.87 -0.83 18.82
C PRO A 366 -9.43 -0.30 18.72
N ALA A 367 -8.64 -0.50 19.77
CA ALA A 367 -7.24 -0.03 19.84
C ALA A 367 -6.24 -0.88 19.04
N ILE A 368 -6.71 -1.86 18.25
CA ILE A 368 -5.90 -2.75 17.42
C ILE A 368 -6.19 -2.51 15.94
N ALA A 369 -5.18 -2.75 15.08
CA ALA A 369 -5.42 -2.85 13.65
C ALA A 369 -6.32 -4.05 13.34
N LEU A 370 -7.31 -3.82 12.47
CA LEU A 370 -8.23 -4.79 11.89
C LEU A 370 -8.10 -4.74 10.37
N ASP A 371 -8.50 -5.81 9.69
CA ASP A 371 -8.58 -5.80 8.23
C ASP A 371 -9.86 -5.09 7.76
N TYR A 372 -10.99 -5.44 8.38
CA TYR A 372 -12.29 -4.81 8.13
C TYR A 372 -13.30 -5.11 9.26
N PHE A 373 -14.40 -4.38 9.26
CA PHE A 373 -15.63 -4.74 9.95
C PHE A 373 -16.57 -5.45 8.98
N LYS A 374 -17.07 -6.62 9.37
CA LYS A 374 -18.15 -7.33 8.71
C LYS A 374 -19.47 -6.76 9.25
N LEU A 375 -20.16 -5.97 8.44
CA LEU A 375 -21.46 -5.41 8.74
C LEU A 375 -22.54 -6.31 8.13
N THR A 376 -23.61 -6.58 8.87
CA THR A 376 -24.78 -7.33 8.42
C THR A 376 -26.05 -6.56 8.73
N HIS A 377 -27.07 -6.71 7.89
CA HIS A 377 -28.40 -6.16 8.15
C HIS A 377 -29.47 -7.14 7.71
N ALA A 378 -30.54 -7.29 8.49
CA ALA A 378 -31.67 -8.17 8.18
C ALA A 378 -33.00 -7.57 8.64
N SER A 379 -34.05 -7.69 7.80
CA SER A 379 -35.43 -7.44 8.18
C SER A 379 -36.03 -8.65 8.94
N PRO A 380 -37.18 -8.50 9.62
CA PRO A 380 -37.91 -9.61 10.24
C PRO A 380 -38.19 -10.81 9.31
N ASP A 381 -38.34 -10.57 8.00
CA ASP A 381 -38.59 -11.61 6.99
C ASP A 381 -37.31 -12.35 6.56
N GLY A 382 -36.16 -12.01 7.14
CA GLY A 382 -34.85 -12.56 6.75
C GLY A 382 -34.28 -11.98 5.47
N GLN A 383 -34.88 -10.94 4.89
CA GLN A 383 -34.30 -10.22 3.75
C GLN A 383 -33.18 -9.31 4.26
N GLY A 384 -31.96 -9.46 3.72
CA GLY A 384 -30.79 -8.82 4.27
C GLY A 384 -29.52 -8.99 3.44
N GLY A 385 -28.47 -8.30 3.85
CA GLY A 385 -27.17 -8.24 3.19
C GLY A 385 -26.00 -8.25 4.17
N GLN A 386 -24.80 -8.41 3.62
CA GLN A 386 -23.54 -8.26 4.35
C GLN A 386 -22.54 -7.43 3.53
N GLU A 387 -21.76 -6.61 4.21
CA GLU A 387 -20.83 -5.65 3.63
C GLU A 387 -19.53 -5.62 4.43
N ASN A 388 -18.39 -5.52 3.74
CA ASN A 388 -17.08 -5.38 4.37
C ASN A 388 -16.69 -3.89 4.42
N VAL A 389 -16.69 -3.32 5.62
CA VAL A 389 -16.44 -1.89 5.88
C VAL A 389 -15.02 -1.72 6.43
N ALA A 390 -14.17 -0.98 5.72
CA ALA A 390 -12.81 -0.69 6.19
C ALA A 390 -12.82 0.18 7.46
N MET A 391 -11.85 -0.02 8.36
CA MET A 391 -11.73 0.78 9.58
C MET A 391 -11.30 2.22 9.25
N SER A 392 -12.01 3.21 9.80
CA SER A 392 -11.67 4.62 9.63
C SER A 392 -10.41 5.02 10.43
N GLN A 393 -9.77 6.12 10.02
CA GLN A 393 -8.68 6.75 10.77
C GLN A 393 -9.19 7.62 11.96
N GLU A 394 -10.52 7.74 12.12
CA GLU A 394 -11.16 8.40 13.27
C GLU A 394 -11.28 7.45 14.47
N ALA A 395 -11.67 7.97 15.64
CA ALA A 395 -12.00 7.13 16.81
C ALA A 395 -13.30 6.30 16.64
N ARG A 396 -14.09 6.58 15.59
CA ARG A 396 -15.33 5.87 15.24
C ARG A 396 -15.42 5.65 13.73
N THR A 397 -15.87 4.46 13.32
CA THR A 397 -16.24 4.20 11.92
C THR A 397 -17.72 4.50 11.74
N LYS A 398 -18.08 5.11 10.62
CA LYS A 398 -19.44 5.46 10.20
C LYS A 398 -19.72 4.77 8.87
N HIS A 399 -20.90 4.19 8.70
CA HIS A 399 -21.32 3.57 7.44
C HIS A 399 -22.78 3.89 7.15
N THR A 400 -23.15 3.96 5.86
CA THR A 400 -24.54 4.18 5.43
C THR A 400 -24.99 3.01 4.59
N ILE A 401 -25.90 2.21 5.13
CA ILE A 401 -26.55 1.08 4.44
C ILE A 401 -27.62 1.66 3.52
N VAL A 402 -27.66 1.26 2.26
CA VAL A 402 -28.53 1.83 1.22
C VAL A 402 -29.30 0.76 0.45
N GLY A 403 -30.45 1.12 -0.13
CA GLY A 403 -31.30 0.18 -0.87
C GLY A 403 -32.22 -0.65 0.03
N LEU A 404 -32.54 -0.13 1.21
CA LEU A 404 -33.44 -0.75 2.18
C LEU A 404 -34.91 -0.51 1.80
N ASN A 405 -35.81 -1.37 2.30
CA ASN A 405 -37.26 -1.22 2.09
C ASN A 405 -37.82 -0.11 3.01
N PRO A 406 -38.75 0.75 2.55
CA PRO A 406 -39.40 1.77 3.40
C PRO A 406 -40.22 1.20 4.56
N GLY A 407 -40.38 1.99 5.63
CA GLY A 407 -41.20 1.65 6.80
C GLY A 407 -40.80 0.39 7.56
N THR A 408 -39.61 -0.16 7.31
CA THR A 408 -39.17 -1.50 7.70
C THR A 408 -38.12 -1.45 8.81
N GLU A 409 -38.25 -2.33 9.80
CA GLU A 409 -37.25 -2.51 10.86
C GLU A 409 -36.10 -3.38 10.37
N TYR A 410 -34.88 -3.02 10.74
CA TYR A 410 -33.66 -3.76 10.43
C TYR A 410 -32.82 -3.96 11.69
N GLN A 411 -32.47 -5.23 11.98
CA GLN A 411 -31.42 -5.56 12.92
C GLN A 411 -30.07 -5.46 12.18
N ILE A 412 -29.20 -4.57 12.66
CA ILE A 412 -27.89 -4.28 12.08
C ILE A 412 -26.82 -4.83 13.02
N GLY A 413 -26.01 -5.77 12.54
CA GLY A 413 -24.87 -6.33 13.26
C GLY A 413 -23.55 -5.79 12.72
N VAL A 414 -22.58 -5.57 13.60
CA VAL A 414 -21.19 -5.25 13.23
C VAL A 414 -20.24 -6.14 14.00
N GLN A 415 -19.27 -6.72 13.28
CA GLN A 415 -18.32 -7.71 13.76
C GLN A 415 -16.91 -7.31 13.30
N ALA A 416 -15.93 -7.26 14.20
CA ALA A 416 -14.54 -6.96 13.86
C ALA A 416 -13.83 -8.20 13.29
N ILE A 417 -13.09 -8.08 12.19
CA ILE A 417 -12.37 -9.18 11.55
C ILE A 417 -10.86 -8.87 11.53
N LYS A 418 -10.05 -9.87 11.88
CA LYS A 418 -8.58 -9.78 11.81
C LYS A 418 -7.95 -11.14 11.51
N ASP A 419 -7.09 -11.19 10.49
CA ASP A 419 -6.45 -12.39 9.94
C ASP A 419 -7.51 -13.41 9.43
N GLU A 420 -8.01 -14.29 10.31
CA GLU A 420 -9.19 -15.15 10.08
C GLU A 420 -10.16 -15.15 11.29
N MET A 421 -9.88 -14.37 12.34
CA MET A 421 -10.65 -14.32 13.57
C MET A 421 -11.80 -13.33 13.47
N GLU A 422 -13.02 -13.79 13.76
CA GLU A 422 -14.16 -12.91 13.96
C GLU A 422 -14.35 -12.58 15.44
N GLY A 423 -14.47 -11.29 15.76
CA GLY A 423 -14.84 -10.84 17.09
C GLY A 423 -16.32 -11.05 17.41
N LYS A 424 -16.73 -10.71 18.63
CA LYS A 424 -18.14 -10.82 19.04
C LYS A 424 -19.02 -9.79 18.29
N PRO A 425 -20.09 -10.22 17.58
CA PRO A 425 -20.98 -9.30 16.89
C PRO A 425 -21.75 -8.43 17.89
N SER A 426 -21.90 -7.15 17.55
CA SER A 426 -22.63 -6.15 18.34
C SER A 426 -23.73 -5.52 17.48
N TYR A 427 -24.92 -5.32 18.07
CA TYR A 427 -26.14 -5.03 17.32
C TYR A 427 -26.76 -3.68 17.65
N ALA A 428 -27.35 -3.05 16.65
CA ALA A 428 -28.30 -1.95 16.77
C ALA A 428 -29.57 -2.27 15.96
N THR A 429 -30.70 -1.66 16.33
CA THR A 429 -31.93 -1.68 15.54
C THR A 429 -32.16 -0.29 14.95
N GLY A 430 -32.43 -0.22 13.65
CA GLY A 430 -32.87 0.98 12.95
C GLY A 430 -34.13 0.70 12.14
N VAL A 431 -34.93 1.72 11.85
CA VAL A 431 -36.21 1.54 11.15
C VAL A 431 -36.33 2.58 10.05
N THR A 432 -36.31 2.18 8.78
CA THR A 432 -36.45 3.11 7.66
C THR A 432 -37.76 3.88 7.76
N ASP A 433 -37.75 5.12 7.28
CA ASP A 433 -38.94 5.98 7.28
C ASP A 433 -39.98 5.52 6.26
N ILE A 434 -41.22 5.94 6.48
CA ILE A 434 -42.34 5.65 5.59
C ILE A 434 -42.19 6.57 4.37
N ASP A 435 -42.16 6.01 3.16
CA ASP A 435 -42.10 6.79 1.93
C ASP A 435 -43.38 7.61 1.72
N ALA A 436 -43.27 8.73 1.00
CA ALA A 436 -44.37 9.69 0.87
C ALA A 436 -45.32 9.34 -0.29
N PRO A 437 -46.65 9.52 -0.17
CA PRO A 437 -47.59 9.29 -1.26
C PRO A 437 -47.27 10.21 -2.45
N THR A 438 -47.17 9.68 -3.67
CA THR A 438 -46.73 10.47 -4.83
C THR A 438 -47.90 10.88 -5.74
N ASN A 439 -47.64 11.77 -6.70
CA ASN A 439 -48.60 12.23 -7.72
C ASN A 439 -49.95 12.76 -7.18
N LEU A 440 -49.94 13.36 -5.98
CA LEU A 440 -51.11 13.95 -5.33
C LEU A 440 -51.73 15.08 -6.17
N ALA A 441 -52.95 14.87 -6.65
CA ALA A 441 -53.67 15.81 -7.51
C ALA A 441 -55.17 15.83 -7.20
N THR A 442 -55.85 16.93 -7.53
CA THR A 442 -57.31 17.02 -7.47
C THR A 442 -57.95 16.92 -8.85
N ARG A 443 -59.03 16.15 -8.96
CA ARG A 443 -59.83 15.91 -10.16
C ARG A 443 -61.32 16.12 -9.82
N GLU A 444 -62.17 16.11 -10.84
CA GLU A 444 -63.64 16.10 -10.66
C GLU A 444 -64.17 17.25 -9.78
N VAL A 445 -63.57 18.44 -9.92
CA VAL A 445 -63.89 19.62 -9.12
C VAL A 445 -65.26 20.18 -9.52
N THR A 446 -66.12 20.41 -8.52
CA THR A 446 -67.45 21.01 -8.67
C THR A 446 -67.50 22.38 -7.98
N GLU A 447 -68.69 22.88 -7.66
CA GLU A 447 -68.89 24.05 -6.80
C GLU A 447 -68.86 23.76 -5.29
N ASN A 448 -68.81 22.49 -4.86
CA ASN A 448 -68.75 22.14 -3.43
C ASN A 448 -67.99 20.84 -3.10
N SER A 449 -67.33 20.22 -4.09
CA SER A 449 -66.58 18.97 -3.93
C SER A 449 -65.37 18.90 -4.86
N ALA A 450 -64.41 18.05 -4.50
CA ALA A 450 -63.25 17.72 -5.33
C ALA A 450 -62.74 16.31 -4.98
N THR A 451 -62.41 15.49 -5.98
CA THR A 451 -61.83 14.15 -5.77
C THR A 451 -60.31 14.27 -5.72
N VAL A 452 -59.70 13.98 -4.58
CA VAL A 452 -58.24 13.90 -4.41
C VAL A 452 -57.77 12.51 -4.85
N THR A 453 -56.68 12.43 -5.60
CA THR A 453 -56.09 11.18 -6.13
C THR A 453 -54.58 11.16 -5.90
N TRP A 454 -54.01 10.01 -5.56
CA TRP A 454 -52.57 9.81 -5.32
C TRP A 454 -52.13 8.38 -5.66
N ASP A 455 -50.82 8.21 -5.85
CA ASP A 455 -50.18 6.90 -5.94
C ASP A 455 -49.75 6.43 -4.54
N GLY A 456 -49.92 5.14 -4.28
CA GLY A 456 -49.65 4.51 -2.98
C GLY A 456 -48.16 4.42 -2.63
N VAL A 457 -47.89 4.17 -1.35
CA VAL A 457 -46.53 4.04 -0.79
C VAL A 457 -46.05 2.58 -0.81
N ARG A 458 -44.73 2.35 -0.71
CA ARG A 458 -44.14 1.00 -0.69
C ARG A 458 -44.08 0.41 0.72
N ALA A 459 -43.98 1.26 1.75
CA ALA A 459 -44.08 0.83 3.14
C ALA A 459 -45.44 0.18 3.44
N GLU A 460 -45.45 -0.93 4.18
CA GLU A 460 -46.67 -1.44 4.80
C GLU A 460 -47.16 -0.43 5.86
N ILE A 461 -48.40 0.05 5.75
CA ILE A 461 -48.97 1.16 6.52
C ILE A 461 -50.38 0.85 7.04
N ASP A 462 -50.79 1.54 8.10
CA ASP A 462 -52.15 1.43 8.67
C ASP A 462 -53.18 2.22 7.82
N GLY A 463 -52.72 3.24 7.09
CA GLY A 463 -53.56 4.11 6.28
C GLY A 463 -52.89 5.44 5.91
N TYR A 464 -53.66 6.29 5.25
CA TYR A 464 -53.30 7.69 4.97
C TYR A 464 -54.07 8.64 5.87
N MET A 465 -53.47 9.78 6.16
CA MET A 465 -54.12 10.92 6.80
C MET A 465 -54.20 12.09 5.83
N LEU A 466 -55.41 12.58 5.62
CA LEU A 466 -55.72 13.71 4.74
C LEU A 466 -56.20 14.90 5.58
N THR A 467 -55.70 16.09 5.25
CA THR A 467 -56.24 17.38 5.75
C THR A 467 -56.32 18.38 4.61
N TYR A 468 -57.32 19.27 4.62
CA TYR A 468 -57.39 20.40 3.69
C TYR A 468 -57.59 21.73 4.44
N SER A 469 -56.90 22.78 4.01
CA SER A 469 -56.91 24.11 4.64
C SER A 469 -57.25 25.21 3.64
N SER A 470 -57.92 26.24 4.12
CA SER A 470 -58.27 27.46 3.38
C SER A 470 -58.04 28.68 4.27
N ALA A 471 -58.09 29.89 3.70
CA ALA A 471 -57.97 31.13 4.47
C ALA A 471 -59.07 31.33 5.55
N GLU A 472 -60.17 30.57 5.47
CA GLU A 472 -61.26 30.61 6.46
C GLU A 472 -61.19 29.49 7.52
N GLY A 473 -60.26 28.54 7.39
CA GLY A 473 -60.10 27.42 8.33
C GLY A 473 -59.61 26.11 7.71
N THR A 474 -59.33 25.14 8.57
CA THR A 474 -58.74 23.83 8.25
C THR A 474 -59.67 22.70 8.65
N SER A 475 -59.69 21.63 7.85
CA SER A 475 -60.41 20.39 8.15
C SER A 475 -59.86 19.71 9.41
N ARG A 476 -60.63 18.77 9.94
CA ARG A 476 -60.05 17.76 10.85
C ARG A 476 -59.20 16.77 10.04
N GLU A 477 -58.37 16.02 10.74
CA GLU A 477 -57.67 14.87 10.19
C GLU A 477 -58.66 13.78 9.75
N ILE A 478 -58.61 13.44 8.46
CA ILE A 478 -59.45 12.41 7.83
C ILE A 478 -58.57 11.18 7.60
N LYS A 479 -58.89 10.08 8.29
CA LYS A 479 -58.26 8.78 8.05
C LYS A 479 -58.82 8.13 6.78
N VAL A 480 -57.94 7.65 5.91
CA VAL A 480 -58.24 6.89 4.70
C VAL A 480 -57.51 5.54 4.80
N GLY A 481 -58.12 4.45 4.31
CA GLY A 481 -57.53 3.12 4.38
C GLY A 481 -56.25 2.97 3.54
N ALA A 482 -55.40 2.01 3.87
CA ALA A 482 -54.10 1.78 3.22
C ALA A 482 -54.21 1.49 1.70
N ASP A 483 -55.27 0.79 1.28
CA ASP A 483 -55.52 0.45 -0.13
C ASP A 483 -56.11 1.61 -0.96
N ALA A 484 -56.42 2.76 -0.32
CA ALA A 484 -57.08 3.86 -1.00
C ALA A 484 -56.09 4.70 -1.82
N THR A 485 -56.45 4.94 -3.09
CA THR A 485 -55.74 5.85 -4.03
C THR A 485 -56.52 7.13 -4.31
N SER A 486 -57.71 7.29 -3.73
CA SER A 486 -58.53 8.49 -3.85
C SER A 486 -59.46 8.73 -2.66
N HIS A 487 -59.89 9.99 -2.49
CA HIS A 487 -60.89 10.39 -1.51
C HIS A 487 -61.63 11.65 -1.98
N GLN A 488 -62.95 11.68 -1.88
CA GLN A 488 -63.76 12.83 -2.29
C GLN A 488 -64.02 13.79 -1.14
N LEU A 489 -63.51 15.01 -1.28
CA LEU A 489 -63.82 16.12 -0.39
C LEU A 489 -65.20 16.68 -0.74
N THR A 490 -66.00 16.98 0.29
CA THR A 490 -67.38 17.48 0.15
C THR A 490 -67.62 18.63 1.13
N SER A 491 -68.70 19.40 0.93
CA SER A 491 -69.03 20.59 1.71
C SER A 491 -67.99 21.72 1.63
N LEU A 492 -67.24 21.78 0.52
CA LEU A 492 -66.32 22.87 0.22
C LEU A 492 -67.09 24.12 -0.21
N LYS A 493 -66.49 25.30 -0.06
CA LYS A 493 -67.09 26.58 -0.47
C LYS A 493 -66.65 26.97 -1.89
N PRO A 494 -67.58 27.35 -2.78
CA PRO A 494 -67.21 27.89 -4.09
C PRO A 494 -66.53 29.25 -3.97
N GLY A 495 -65.57 29.51 -4.86
CA GLY A 495 -64.70 30.68 -4.88
C GLY A 495 -63.46 30.58 -3.98
N VAL A 496 -63.32 29.50 -3.20
CA VAL A 496 -62.24 29.34 -2.21
C VAL A 496 -61.14 28.40 -2.72
N LEU A 497 -59.88 28.80 -2.46
CA LEU A 497 -58.69 27.98 -2.66
C LEU A 497 -58.46 27.09 -1.43
N TYR A 498 -58.24 25.80 -1.67
CA TYR A 498 -57.93 24.79 -0.67
C TYR A 498 -56.58 24.13 -0.95
N THR A 499 -55.67 24.22 0.01
CA THR A 499 -54.42 23.45 0.04
C THR A 499 -54.69 22.11 0.75
N VAL A 500 -54.43 21.00 0.07
CA VAL A 500 -54.63 19.63 0.58
C VAL A 500 -53.28 19.00 0.92
N PHE A 501 -53.17 18.43 2.12
CA PHE A 501 -52.03 17.64 2.56
C PHE A 501 -52.44 16.17 2.73
N LEU A 502 -51.55 15.27 2.31
CA LEU A 502 -51.68 13.82 2.50
C LEU A 502 -50.36 13.24 3.02
N TRP A 503 -50.42 12.33 4.00
CA TRP A 503 -49.28 11.53 4.42
C TRP A 503 -49.71 10.12 4.81
N ALA A 504 -48.82 9.14 4.68
CA ALA A 504 -49.04 7.79 5.17
C ALA A 504 -48.68 7.68 6.67
N TYR A 505 -49.27 6.72 7.40
CA TYR A 505 -48.93 6.47 8.80
C TYR A 505 -48.93 4.98 9.17
N LYS A 506 -48.13 4.62 10.19
CA LYS A 506 -48.09 3.29 10.80
C LYS A 506 -47.84 3.44 12.31
N GLY A 507 -48.82 3.07 13.13
CA GLY A 507 -48.83 3.36 14.56
C GLY A 507 -48.69 4.86 14.84
N SER A 508 -47.59 5.24 15.49
CA SER A 508 -47.22 6.64 15.76
C SER A 508 -46.30 7.28 14.72
N ARG A 509 -45.83 6.51 13.73
CA ARG A 509 -44.92 6.98 12.66
C ARG A 509 -45.71 7.51 11.47
N SER A 510 -45.16 8.50 10.77
CA SER A 510 -45.77 9.12 9.58
C SER A 510 -44.73 9.41 8.50
N SER A 511 -45.13 9.36 7.23
CA SER A 511 -44.32 9.81 6.10
C SER A 511 -44.18 11.34 6.08
N ARG A 512 -43.33 11.84 5.18
CA ARG A 512 -43.37 13.25 4.76
C ARG A 512 -44.74 13.57 4.15
N LYS A 513 -45.19 14.83 4.29
CA LYS A 513 -46.49 15.30 3.77
C LYS A 513 -46.35 15.72 2.30
N SER A 514 -47.15 15.12 1.45
CA SER A 514 -47.37 15.56 0.06
C SER A 514 -48.48 16.63 0.04
N MET A 515 -48.38 17.57 -0.90
CA MET A 515 -49.23 18.77 -0.95
C MET A 515 -49.75 19.02 -2.37
N THR A 516 -50.99 19.48 -2.49
CA THR A 516 -51.61 19.92 -3.76
C THR A 516 -52.62 21.04 -3.49
N GLU A 517 -52.99 21.83 -4.49
CA GLU A 517 -53.92 22.97 -4.34
C GLU A 517 -55.08 22.90 -5.33
N THR A 518 -56.27 23.30 -4.89
CA THR A 518 -57.48 23.25 -5.72
C THR A 518 -58.39 24.44 -5.45
N CYS A 519 -59.00 24.99 -6.50
CA CYS A 519 -59.93 26.12 -6.43
C CYS A 519 -61.32 25.65 -6.84
N ILE A 520 -62.30 25.86 -5.97
CA ILE A 520 -63.68 25.37 -6.16
C ILE A 520 -64.46 26.40 -6.98
N PHE A 521 -64.96 26.04 -8.16
CA PHE A 521 -65.54 27.00 -9.10
C PHE A 521 -67.02 27.22 -8.85
N LEU A 522 -67.43 28.48 -8.60
CA LEU A 522 -68.85 28.85 -8.55
C LEU A 522 -69.49 28.63 -9.92
N HIS A 523 -70.51 27.78 -10.03
CA HIS A 523 -70.98 27.25 -11.32
C HIS A 523 -71.91 28.20 -12.11
N LEU A 524 -71.63 29.51 -12.08
CA LEU A 524 -72.54 30.57 -12.52
C LEU A 524 -71.90 31.67 -13.39
N LEU A 525 -70.99 31.28 -14.31
CA LEU A 525 -70.58 32.14 -15.42
C LEU A 525 -70.11 31.39 -16.69
N CYS A 526 -70.78 30.29 -17.07
CA CYS A 526 -70.56 29.61 -18.35
C CYS A 526 -71.87 29.09 -18.98
N CYS A 527 -72.88 29.96 -19.08
CA CYS A 527 -74.07 29.64 -19.87
C CYS A 527 -73.73 29.65 -21.36
N THR A 528 -74.07 28.55 -22.04
CA THR A 528 -74.42 28.50 -23.47
C THR A 528 -73.50 29.24 -24.45
N PHE A 529 -72.49 28.55 -25.00
CA PHE A 529 -72.38 28.47 -26.47
C PHE A 529 -71.60 27.22 -26.91
N TYR A 530 -72.25 26.36 -27.70
CA TYR A 530 -71.59 25.27 -28.40
C TYR A 530 -70.71 25.86 -29.52
N THR A 531 -69.38 25.91 -29.33
CA THR A 531 -68.40 25.20 -30.18
C THR A 531 -66.93 25.53 -29.86
N CYS A 532 -66.28 24.61 -29.14
CA CYS A 532 -64.93 24.12 -29.44
C CYS A 532 -63.71 25.07 -29.34
N MET A 533 -62.75 24.73 -28.46
CA MET A 533 -61.32 24.59 -28.79
C MET A 533 -60.40 25.85 -28.75
N THR A 534 -59.47 25.93 -27.78
CA THR A 534 -58.22 26.75 -27.79
C THR A 534 -58.39 28.29 -27.77
N VAL A 535 -57.61 29.09 -27.03
CA VAL A 535 -56.35 28.90 -26.25
C VAL A 535 -56.51 29.59 -24.87
N MET A 536 -55.81 29.12 -23.83
CA MET A 536 -55.82 29.75 -22.50
C MET A 536 -55.12 31.12 -22.47
N GLN A 537 -55.63 32.07 -21.68
CA GLN A 537 -54.82 33.13 -21.08
C GLN A 537 -55.35 33.53 -19.68
N GLN A 538 -54.43 33.55 -18.71
CA GLN A 538 -54.42 34.17 -17.37
C GLN A 538 -55.74 34.49 -16.64
N CYS A 539 -55.94 33.87 -15.47
CA CYS A 539 -56.08 34.56 -14.16
C CYS A 539 -56.08 33.60 -12.95
N CYS A 540 -55.88 34.16 -11.75
CA CYS A 540 -55.82 33.53 -10.42
C CYS A 540 -54.61 32.59 -10.15
N ALA A 541 -54.12 32.42 -8.92
CA ALA A 541 -54.56 32.93 -7.60
C ALA A 541 -53.40 33.51 -6.75
N LEU A 542 -53.70 34.11 -5.58
CA LEU A 542 -52.73 34.70 -4.64
C LEU A 542 -52.69 33.96 -3.28
N THR A 543 -51.46 33.66 -2.85
CA THR A 543 -50.86 33.69 -1.50
C THR A 543 -51.74 33.67 -0.23
N CYS A 544 -51.59 32.61 0.59
CA CYS A 544 -51.83 32.57 2.06
C CYS A 544 -51.28 31.25 2.65
N CYS A 545 -50.78 31.10 3.90
CA CYS A 545 -50.30 32.03 4.93
C CYS A 545 -49.35 31.26 5.92
N THR A 546 -48.56 31.97 6.75
CA THR A 546 -48.00 31.47 8.05
C THR A 546 -48.25 32.56 9.12
N ASN A 547 -47.96 32.47 10.42
CA ASN A 547 -47.02 31.70 11.25
C ASN A 547 -47.45 31.83 12.75
N GLY A 548 -46.74 31.29 13.76
CA GLY A 548 -46.96 31.77 15.14
C GLY A 548 -46.36 31.04 16.35
N PHE A 549 -45.09 31.32 16.69
CA PHE A 549 -44.59 31.65 18.06
C PHE A 549 -43.15 32.21 17.94
N LEU A 550 -42.59 32.79 19.01
CA LEU A 550 -41.40 33.67 18.92
C LEU A 550 -40.03 32.95 18.88
N ASP A 551 -39.59 32.60 17.67
CA ASP A 551 -38.17 32.54 17.31
C ASP A 551 -37.63 33.95 16.96
N ILE A 552 -36.34 34.05 16.56
CA ILE A 552 -35.93 35.14 15.66
C ILE A 552 -36.76 34.96 14.39
N ASP A 553 -37.59 35.94 14.03
CA ASP A 553 -38.37 35.87 12.81
C ASP A 553 -37.42 35.78 11.61
N ALA A 554 -37.69 34.82 10.72
CA ALA A 554 -36.77 34.53 9.63
C ALA A 554 -37.04 35.46 8.44
N PRO A 555 -36.01 35.89 7.69
CA PRO A 555 -36.15 36.87 6.61
C PRO A 555 -37.27 36.52 5.62
N THR A 556 -38.32 37.34 5.56
CA THR A 556 -39.42 37.12 4.61
C THR A 556 -39.04 37.57 3.21
N ASN A 557 -39.77 37.07 2.21
CA ASN A 557 -39.58 37.43 0.79
C ASN A 557 -38.13 37.29 0.28
N LEU A 558 -37.40 36.26 0.74
CA LEU A 558 -36.12 35.86 0.16
C LEU A 558 -36.32 35.46 -1.31
N MET A 559 -35.98 36.37 -2.23
CA MET A 559 -36.18 36.20 -3.66
C MET A 559 -34.97 36.69 -4.45
N THR A 560 -34.55 35.88 -5.42
CA THR A 560 -33.59 36.27 -6.46
C THR A 560 -34.30 37.04 -7.57
N LYS A 561 -33.83 38.26 -7.83
CA LYS A 561 -34.21 39.13 -8.95
C LYS A 561 -33.00 39.31 -9.86
N GLU A 562 -33.20 39.90 -11.03
CA GLU A 562 -32.09 40.29 -11.93
C GLU A 562 -31.13 39.11 -12.24
N VAL A 563 -31.70 37.90 -12.39
CA VAL A 563 -30.95 36.68 -12.69
C VAL A 563 -30.47 36.70 -14.15
N THR A 564 -29.16 36.65 -14.35
CA THR A 564 -28.51 36.64 -15.67
C THR A 564 -28.01 35.22 -16.02
N GLU A 565 -27.04 35.12 -16.92
CA GLU A 565 -26.28 33.89 -17.18
C GLU A 565 -25.22 33.59 -16.09
N ASP A 566 -24.81 34.59 -15.31
CA ASP A 566 -23.62 34.59 -14.44
C ASP A 566 -23.82 35.26 -13.06
N SER A 567 -24.96 35.90 -12.81
CA SER A 567 -25.23 36.71 -11.62
C SER A 567 -26.70 36.64 -11.17
N ALA A 568 -26.98 37.06 -9.93
CA ALA A 568 -28.35 37.23 -9.42
C ALA A 568 -28.40 38.18 -8.22
N LEU A 569 -29.40 39.06 -8.15
CA LEU A 569 -29.64 39.92 -6.99
C LEU A 569 -30.56 39.22 -5.98
N VAL A 570 -29.99 38.70 -4.89
CA VAL A 570 -30.76 38.18 -3.75
C VAL A 570 -31.34 39.37 -2.97
N THR A 571 -32.62 39.33 -2.65
CA THR A 571 -33.31 40.36 -1.85
C THR A 571 -34.18 39.70 -0.78
N TRP A 572 -34.32 40.34 0.39
CA TRP A 572 -35.17 39.90 1.49
C TRP A 572 -35.75 41.10 2.25
N ASP A 573 -36.81 40.87 3.03
CA ASP A 573 -37.29 41.85 4.00
C ASP A 573 -36.47 41.77 5.29
N LYS A 574 -36.35 42.90 5.97
CA LYS A 574 -35.72 42.95 7.29
C LYS A 574 -36.60 42.32 8.34
N VAL A 575 -35.98 41.55 9.21
CA VAL A 575 -36.61 40.92 10.37
C VAL A 575 -37.00 41.97 11.42
N GLN A 576 -38.06 41.69 12.19
CA GLN A 576 -38.56 42.57 13.24
C GLN A 576 -37.81 42.40 14.55
N ALA A 577 -37.26 41.21 14.80
CA ALA A 577 -36.32 40.98 15.88
C ALA A 577 -35.03 41.78 15.67
N ASP A 578 -34.59 42.47 16.72
CA ASP A 578 -33.27 43.09 16.77
C ASP A 578 -32.19 41.99 16.75
N ILE A 579 -31.26 42.10 15.79
CA ILE A 579 -30.28 41.07 15.38
C ILE A 579 -28.88 41.65 15.18
N ASP A 580 -27.88 40.78 15.11
CA ASP A 580 -26.48 41.18 14.91
C ASP A 580 -26.11 41.16 13.42
N GLY A 581 -26.70 40.24 12.65
CA GLY A 581 -26.46 40.12 11.20
C GLY A 581 -27.23 38.97 10.54
N TYR A 582 -26.87 38.72 9.27
CA TYR A 582 -27.35 37.59 8.49
C TYR A 582 -26.17 36.71 8.02
N MET A 583 -26.43 35.43 7.80
CA MET A 583 -25.51 34.50 7.16
C MET A 583 -26.17 33.99 5.87
N LEU A 584 -25.60 34.35 4.73
CA LEU A 584 -26.04 33.96 3.39
C LEU A 584 -25.09 32.89 2.86
N SER A 585 -25.60 31.82 2.28
CA SER A 585 -24.77 30.82 1.59
C SER A 585 -25.40 30.32 0.30
N TYR A 586 -24.59 29.99 -0.70
CA TYR A 586 -25.08 29.53 -2.00
C TYR A 586 -24.18 28.47 -2.65
N SER A 587 -24.79 27.54 -3.38
CA SER A 587 -24.12 26.44 -4.09
C SER A 587 -24.94 25.92 -5.28
N SER A 588 -24.27 25.25 -6.23
CA SER A 588 -24.94 24.62 -7.38
C SER A 588 -25.39 23.20 -7.04
N ILE A 589 -26.62 22.84 -7.42
CA ILE A 589 -27.21 21.53 -7.11
C ILE A 589 -26.53 20.38 -7.88
N ASP A 590 -26.03 20.66 -9.08
CA ASP A 590 -25.65 19.66 -10.08
C ASP A 590 -24.32 18.92 -9.81
N GLY A 591 -23.83 18.88 -8.56
CA GLY A 591 -22.66 18.11 -8.13
C GLY A 591 -21.31 18.49 -8.75
N SER A 592 -21.24 19.54 -9.58
CA SER A 592 -20.06 19.88 -10.37
C SER A 592 -19.02 20.71 -9.59
N GLY A 593 -18.56 20.19 -8.45
CA GLY A 593 -17.31 20.57 -7.78
C GLY A 593 -17.14 22.03 -7.32
N GLN A 594 -18.23 22.81 -7.25
CA GLN A 594 -18.19 24.20 -6.81
C GLN A 594 -18.47 24.28 -5.31
N GLU A 595 -17.55 24.87 -4.55
CA GLU A 595 -17.67 25.00 -3.09
C GLU A 595 -18.90 25.85 -2.70
N THR A 596 -19.52 25.55 -1.56
CA THR A 596 -20.58 26.39 -0.99
C THR A 596 -19.97 27.70 -0.52
N VAL A 597 -20.37 28.81 -1.14
CA VAL A 597 -19.86 30.14 -0.81
C VAL A 597 -20.70 30.73 0.30
N GLU A 598 -20.10 30.98 1.47
CA GLU A 598 -20.73 31.65 2.60
C GLU A 598 -20.34 33.14 2.70
N LYS A 599 -21.27 33.98 3.18
CA LYS A 599 -21.11 35.42 3.39
C LYS A 599 -21.84 35.85 4.67
N THR A 600 -21.13 36.54 5.56
CA THR A 600 -21.72 37.18 6.75
C THR A 600 -22.03 38.65 6.42
N LEU A 601 -23.27 39.07 6.65
CA LEU A 601 -23.81 40.38 6.30
C LEU A 601 -24.29 41.12 7.55
N ILE A 602 -24.25 42.46 7.55
CA ILE A 602 -24.68 43.25 8.72
C ILE A 602 -26.21 43.37 8.81
N ALA A 603 -26.75 43.59 10.02
CA ALA A 603 -28.20 43.66 10.27
C ALA A 603 -28.94 44.72 9.42
N GLN A 604 -28.23 45.74 8.93
CA GLN A 604 -28.79 46.80 8.09
C GLN A 604 -28.95 46.41 6.60
N GLU A 605 -28.42 45.27 6.16
CA GLU A 605 -28.59 44.79 4.78
C GLU A 605 -29.95 44.13 4.54
N ASN A 606 -30.39 44.14 3.29
CA ASN A 606 -31.63 43.50 2.82
C ASN A 606 -31.55 43.03 1.36
N ARG A 607 -30.33 43.01 0.80
CA ARG A 607 -30.02 42.59 -0.56
C ARG A 607 -28.54 42.28 -0.69
N PHE A 608 -28.19 41.31 -1.54
CA PHE A 608 -26.82 40.90 -1.84
C PHE A 608 -26.73 40.48 -3.31
N ALA A 609 -25.70 40.94 -4.03
CA ALA A 609 -25.48 40.56 -5.42
C ALA A 609 -24.55 39.33 -5.49
N LEU A 610 -25.04 38.25 -6.10
CA LEU A 610 -24.25 37.07 -6.45
C LEU A 610 -23.57 37.31 -7.79
N SER A 611 -22.28 37.02 -7.87
CA SER A 611 -21.47 37.01 -9.10
C SER A 611 -20.82 35.64 -9.31
N ASP A 612 -20.16 35.46 -10.46
CA ASP A 612 -19.30 34.31 -10.76
C ASP A 612 -20.05 32.97 -10.74
N LEU A 613 -21.34 33.01 -11.09
CA LEU A 613 -22.21 31.83 -11.19
C LEU A 613 -21.98 31.11 -12.53
N ALA A 614 -22.13 29.79 -12.53
CA ALA A 614 -22.08 29.00 -13.74
C ALA A 614 -23.40 29.11 -14.53
N MET A 615 -23.29 29.26 -15.84
CA MET A 615 -24.41 29.39 -16.77
C MET A 615 -25.24 28.11 -16.91
N GLY A 616 -26.57 28.26 -16.97
CA GLY A 616 -27.52 27.16 -17.13
C GLY A 616 -27.61 26.22 -15.93
N LYS A 617 -27.18 26.67 -14.74
CA LYS A 617 -27.13 25.88 -13.51
C LYS A 617 -28.19 26.32 -12.52
N LYS A 618 -28.76 25.35 -11.80
CA LYS A 618 -29.63 25.62 -10.66
C LYS A 618 -28.80 25.84 -9.40
N TYR A 619 -29.03 26.96 -8.75
CA TYR A 619 -28.45 27.35 -7.47
C TYR A 619 -29.49 27.31 -6.36
N ILE A 620 -29.06 26.91 -5.16
CA ILE A 620 -29.79 27.17 -3.92
C ILE A 620 -29.08 28.33 -3.22
N VAL A 621 -29.85 29.25 -2.65
CA VAL A 621 -29.39 30.29 -1.73
C VAL A 621 -30.12 30.08 -0.41
N THR A 622 -29.39 30.00 0.68
CA THR A 622 -29.97 29.98 2.03
C THR A 622 -29.58 31.25 2.80
N LEU A 623 -30.48 31.72 3.66
CA LEU A 623 -30.29 32.90 4.50
C LEU A 623 -30.78 32.61 5.93
N ILE A 624 -29.97 33.01 6.92
CA ILE A 624 -30.26 32.85 8.34
C ILE A 624 -30.01 34.18 9.05
N ALA A 625 -30.99 34.71 9.78
CA ALA A 625 -30.80 35.84 10.69
C ALA A 625 -30.22 35.36 12.02
N TYR A 626 -29.30 36.12 12.64
CA TYR A 626 -28.64 35.67 13.86
C TYR A 626 -28.43 36.76 14.92
N ARG A 627 -28.38 36.32 16.18
CA ARG A 627 -27.98 37.12 17.34
C ARG A 627 -27.25 36.26 18.36
N GLY A 628 -25.98 36.57 18.61
CA GLY A 628 -25.07 35.75 19.42
C GLY A 628 -25.05 34.30 18.94
N THR A 629 -25.54 33.39 19.79
CA THR A 629 -25.70 31.96 19.47
C THR A 629 -27.07 31.59 18.91
N LYS A 630 -28.09 32.48 18.97
CA LYS A 630 -29.41 32.23 18.39
C LYS A 630 -29.41 32.40 16.87
N ARG A 631 -30.27 31.66 16.19
CA ARG A 631 -30.48 31.65 14.73
C ARG A 631 -31.98 31.65 14.46
N SER A 632 -32.42 32.25 13.36
CA SER A 632 -33.75 32.02 12.80
C SER A 632 -33.85 30.61 12.21
N ARG A 633 -35.07 30.15 11.84
CA ARG A 633 -35.18 29.08 10.83
C ARG A 633 -34.43 29.50 9.56
N VAL A 634 -33.88 28.52 8.86
CA VAL A 634 -33.29 28.73 7.52
C VAL A 634 -34.39 29.14 6.55
N VAL A 635 -34.13 30.14 5.73
CA VAL A 635 -34.96 30.48 4.57
C VAL A 635 -34.17 30.16 3.33
N GLU A 636 -34.73 29.37 2.42
CA GLU A 636 -34.10 29.04 1.15
C GLU A 636 -34.88 29.61 -0.03
N THR A 637 -34.16 29.86 -1.12
CA THR A 637 -34.72 30.13 -2.43
C THR A 637 -33.85 29.44 -3.47
N SER A 638 -34.40 29.12 -4.64
CA SER A 638 -33.62 28.49 -5.71
C SER A 638 -33.95 29.10 -7.06
N PHE A 639 -32.94 29.29 -7.88
CA PHE A 639 -33.02 29.88 -9.20
C PHE A 639 -32.13 29.12 -10.18
N SER A 640 -32.42 29.25 -11.46
CA SER A 640 -31.51 28.78 -12.52
C SER A 640 -30.95 29.99 -13.25
N THR A 641 -29.63 30.07 -13.42
CA THR A 641 -29.03 31.01 -14.37
C THR A 641 -29.53 30.70 -15.78
N VAL A 642 -29.69 31.73 -16.61
CA VAL A 642 -30.39 31.60 -17.90
C VAL A 642 -29.60 30.70 -18.85
N GLY A 643 -30.23 29.60 -19.30
CA GLY A 643 -29.66 28.69 -20.30
C GLY A 643 -29.96 29.16 -21.72
N LEU A 644 -28.92 29.56 -22.46
CA LEU A 644 -29.03 29.89 -23.88
C LEU A 644 -29.27 28.62 -24.74
N ALA A 645 -30.07 28.74 -25.80
CA ALA A 645 -30.41 27.61 -26.68
C ALA A 645 -29.20 27.08 -27.47
N TYR A 646 -28.22 27.94 -27.75
CA TYR A 646 -26.94 27.62 -28.37
C TYR A 646 -25.80 28.17 -27.50
N PRO A 647 -25.32 27.47 -26.45
CA PRO A 647 -24.26 27.97 -25.57
C PRO A 647 -22.90 28.18 -26.27
N PHE A 648 -22.70 27.55 -27.42
CA PHE A 648 -21.52 27.70 -28.28
C PHE A 648 -21.99 27.99 -29.72
N PRO A 649 -22.49 29.21 -30.01
CA PRO A 649 -23.15 29.49 -31.27
C PRO A 649 -22.13 29.48 -32.43
N MET A 650 -22.43 28.76 -33.51
CA MET A 650 -21.51 28.68 -34.67
C MET A 650 -21.63 29.88 -35.63
N ASP A 651 -22.69 30.67 -35.52
CA ASP A 651 -23.03 31.74 -36.45
C ASP A 651 -23.91 32.83 -35.80
N CYS A 652 -24.03 33.98 -36.45
CA CYS A 652 -24.85 35.10 -35.98
C CYS A 652 -26.36 34.77 -35.92
N THR A 653 -26.86 33.79 -36.67
CA THR A 653 -28.26 33.34 -36.57
C THR A 653 -28.49 32.58 -35.26
N GLN A 654 -27.52 31.82 -34.75
CA GLN A 654 -27.58 31.17 -33.44
C GLN A 654 -27.46 32.18 -32.29
N ILE A 655 -26.59 33.18 -32.43
CA ILE A 655 -26.49 34.32 -31.49
C ILE A 655 -27.85 35.06 -31.41
N MET A 656 -28.48 35.32 -32.55
CA MET A 656 -29.80 35.95 -32.63
C MET A 656 -30.91 35.07 -32.03
N ARG A 657 -30.86 33.74 -32.24
CA ARG A 657 -31.80 32.78 -31.61
C ARG A 657 -31.62 32.65 -30.09
N ASN A 658 -30.46 33.02 -29.55
CA ASN A 658 -30.25 33.17 -28.11
C ASN A 658 -30.89 34.47 -27.55
N GLY A 659 -31.46 35.34 -28.39
CA GLY A 659 -32.13 36.59 -27.99
C GLY A 659 -31.32 37.86 -28.25
N ASN A 660 -30.08 37.75 -28.74
CA ASN A 660 -29.24 38.90 -29.04
C ASN A 660 -29.66 39.56 -30.36
N MET A 661 -30.47 40.62 -30.28
CA MET A 661 -31.04 41.32 -31.45
C MET A 661 -30.24 42.55 -31.88
N GLU A 662 -29.13 42.88 -31.21
CA GLU A 662 -28.31 44.06 -31.52
C GLU A 662 -27.20 43.73 -32.53
N SER A 663 -26.91 44.66 -33.44
CA SER A 663 -25.79 44.51 -34.39
C SER A 663 -24.48 44.96 -33.74
N GLY A 664 -23.45 44.10 -33.77
CA GLY A 664 -22.21 44.32 -33.02
C GLY A 664 -21.18 43.21 -33.21
N VAL A 665 -20.07 43.27 -32.48
CA VAL A 665 -19.02 42.23 -32.53
C VAL A 665 -19.33 41.12 -31.53
N TYR A 666 -19.38 39.88 -32.02
CA TYR A 666 -19.65 38.68 -31.21
C TYR A 666 -18.62 37.58 -31.47
N THR A 667 -18.51 36.65 -30.52
CA THR A 667 -17.70 35.43 -30.64
C THR A 667 -18.56 34.26 -31.11
N ILE A 668 -18.13 33.59 -32.18
CA ILE A 668 -18.70 32.33 -32.69
C ILE A 668 -17.71 31.17 -32.54
N TYR A 669 -18.23 29.95 -32.51
CA TYR A 669 -17.48 28.70 -32.29
C TYR A 669 -17.51 27.82 -33.54
N VAL A 670 -16.39 27.73 -34.26
CA VAL A 670 -16.37 27.09 -35.57
C VAL A 670 -16.39 25.56 -35.44
N ASN A 671 -17.24 24.90 -36.22
CA ASN A 671 -17.48 23.44 -36.18
C ASN A 671 -17.87 22.91 -34.78
N SER A 672 -18.65 23.70 -34.01
CA SER A 672 -19.04 23.41 -32.61
C SER A 672 -17.88 23.18 -31.63
N ASN A 673 -16.64 23.53 -32.00
CA ASN A 673 -15.46 23.26 -31.19
C ASN A 673 -15.21 24.43 -30.23
N ARG A 674 -15.34 24.18 -28.92
CA ARG A 674 -15.11 25.18 -27.85
C ARG A 674 -13.73 25.85 -27.93
N SER A 675 -12.72 25.16 -28.49
CA SER A 675 -11.35 25.67 -28.64
C SER A 675 -11.09 26.39 -29.97
N ARG A 676 -12.10 26.56 -30.84
CA ARG A 676 -11.99 27.30 -32.12
C ARG A 676 -12.95 28.48 -32.14
N THR A 677 -12.60 29.55 -31.44
CA THR A 677 -13.36 30.81 -31.43
C THR A 677 -12.97 31.70 -32.61
N MET A 678 -13.93 32.51 -33.07
CA MET A 678 -13.72 33.58 -34.06
C MET A 678 -14.58 34.79 -33.67
N GLN A 679 -14.00 35.98 -33.67
CA GLN A 679 -14.78 37.22 -33.58
C GLN A 679 -15.28 37.63 -34.97
N VAL A 680 -16.55 38.01 -35.05
CA VAL A 680 -17.24 38.46 -36.26
C VAL A 680 -18.14 39.66 -35.93
N TYR A 681 -18.37 40.54 -36.90
CA TYR A 681 -19.46 41.51 -36.79
C TYR A 681 -20.77 40.86 -37.24
N CYS A 682 -21.76 40.81 -36.36
CA CYS A 682 -23.10 40.36 -36.65
C CYS A 682 -24.00 41.54 -37.03
N ASP A 683 -24.67 41.45 -38.19
CA ASP A 683 -25.81 42.29 -38.53
C ASP A 683 -27.11 41.52 -38.22
N MET A 684 -27.82 42.00 -37.21
CA MET A 684 -29.08 41.45 -36.70
C MET A 684 -30.32 42.18 -37.25
N THR A 685 -30.16 43.21 -38.07
CA THR A 685 -31.27 44.08 -38.51
C THR A 685 -31.60 43.93 -40.00
N THR A 686 -30.62 43.80 -40.90
CA THR A 686 -30.90 43.73 -42.34
C THR A 686 -31.60 42.42 -42.73
N ASP A 687 -32.69 42.49 -43.49
CA ASP A 687 -33.38 41.32 -44.08
C ASP A 687 -33.76 40.23 -43.04
N GLY A 688 -34.09 40.63 -41.81
CA GLY A 688 -34.40 39.71 -40.71
C GLY A 688 -33.19 39.16 -39.94
N GLY A 689 -32.00 39.73 -40.17
CA GLY A 689 -30.81 39.54 -39.33
C GLY A 689 -30.08 38.21 -39.48
N GLY A 690 -29.22 37.94 -38.49
CA GLY A 690 -28.44 36.72 -38.36
C GLY A 690 -27.21 36.64 -39.30
N TRP A 691 -26.77 37.76 -39.88
CA TRP A 691 -25.70 37.83 -40.87
C TRP A 691 -24.31 38.00 -40.23
N ILE A 692 -23.34 37.21 -40.67
CA ILE A 692 -21.90 37.44 -40.45
C ILE A 692 -21.41 38.40 -41.53
N VAL A 693 -21.03 39.62 -41.16
CA VAL A 693 -20.37 40.57 -42.07
C VAL A 693 -18.91 40.16 -42.26
N PHE A 694 -18.47 40.05 -43.51
CA PHE A 694 -17.08 39.71 -43.83
C PHE A 694 -16.31 40.81 -44.59
N GLN A 695 -17.01 41.82 -45.12
CA GLN A 695 -16.42 43.01 -45.74
C GLN A 695 -17.31 44.23 -45.49
N ARG A 696 -16.72 45.39 -45.20
CA ARG A 696 -17.42 46.68 -45.14
C ARG A 696 -16.56 47.81 -45.72
N ARG A 697 -17.19 48.69 -46.50
CA ARG A 697 -16.72 50.00 -46.98
C ARG A 697 -17.81 51.05 -46.74
N ASN A 698 -17.47 52.16 -46.12
CA ASN A 698 -18.41 53.19 -45.65
C ASN A 698 -17.75 54.55 -45.40
N THR A 699 -16.44 54.60 -45.10
CA THR A 699 -15.71 55.86 -44.84
C THR A 699 -14.68 56.17 -45.92
N GLY A 700 -14.18 55.16 -46.63
CA GLY A 700 -13.09 55.30 -47.59
C GLY A 700 -11.73 55.60 -46.97
N THR A 701 -11.61 55.54 -45.64
CA THR A 701 -10.37 55.87 -44.93
C THR A 701 -9.38 54.71 -44.91
N PHE A 702 -9.86 53.47 -45.06
CA PHE A 702 -9.01 52.29 -45.06
C PHE A 702 -8.67 51.82 -46.48
N ASP A 703 -7.38 51.59 -46.75
CA ASP A 703 -6.94 51.09 -48.04
C ASP A 703 -7.17 49.57 -48.16
N PHE A 704 -7.82 49.16 -49.26
CA PHE A 704 -8.10 47.78 -49.62
C PHE A 704 -7.16 47.24 -50.72
N MET A 705 -6.20 48.04 -51.20
CA MET A 705 -5.14 47.59 -52.11
C MET A 705 -4.04 46.78 -51.41
N ARG A 706 -4.47 45.67 -50.80
CA ARG A 706 -3.66 44.77 -49.98
C ARG A 706 -3.11 43.58 -50.75
N ARG A 707 -2.05 43.00 -50.20
CA ARG A 707 -1.36 41.82 -50.74
C ARG A 707 -2.07 40.52 -50.41
N TRP A 708 -1.73 39.45 -51.14
CA TRP A 708 -2.31 38.10 -51.01
C TRP A 708 -2.37 37.61 -49.55
N ARG A 709 -1.27 37.78 -48.81
CA ARG A 709 -1.16 37.36 -47.41
C ARG A 709 -2.06 38.15 -46.45
N GLU A 710 -2.31 39.43 -46.74
CA GLU A 710 -3.24 40.25 -45.95
C GLU A 710 -4.69 39.83 -46.23
N TYR A 711 -5.06 39.61 -47.50
CA TYR A 711 -6.38 39.10 -47.89
C TYR A 711 -6.67 37.70 -47.35
N MET A 712 -5.65 36.84 -47.17
CA MET A 712 -5.79 35.55 -46.47
C MET A 712 -6.19 35.72 -45.00
N LYS A 713 -5.42 36.53 -44.24
CA LYS A 713 -5.54 36.67 -42.78
C LYS A 713 -6.73 37.56 -42.34
N GLY A 714 -7.04 38.59 -43.13
CA GLY A 714 -7.93 39.68 -42.78
C GLY A 714 -7.19 40.93 -42.28
N PHE A 715 -7.86 42.07 -42.40
CA PHE A 715 -7.36 43.41 -42.07
C PHE A 715 -8.51 44.39 -41.78
N GLY A 716 -8.21 45.54 -41.18
CA GLY A 716 -9.22 46.52 -40.75
C GLY A 716 -9.84 46.18 -39.39
N GLU A 717 -10.87 46.93 -39.00
CA GLU A 717 -11.53 46.81 -37.69
C GLU A 717 -13.01 46.44 -37.83
N LEU A 718 -13.51 45.49 -37.03
CA LEU A 718 -14.83 44.87 -37.24
C LEU A 718 -15.99 45.87 -37.10
N THR A 719 -15.79 46.97 -36.38
CA THR A 719 -16.79 48.04 -36.19
C THR A 719 -16.79 49.11 -37.28
N ASP A 720 -15.77 49.17 -38.16
CA ASP A 720 -15.64 50.15 -39.25
C ASP A 720 -15.29 49.45 -40.58
N GLU A 721 -14.29 49.91 -41.35
CA GLU A 721 -13.88 49.27 -42.61
C GLU A 721 -12.97 48.04 -42.37
N PHE A 722 -13.36 46.87 -42.89
CA PHE A 722 -12.58 45.64 -42.74
C PHE A 722 -12.77 44.60 -43.86
N TRP A 723 -11.85 43.63 -43.88
CA TRP A 723 -11.94 42.35 -44.57
C TRP A 723 -11.65 41.22 -43.58
N LEU A 724 -12.58 40.28 -43.41
CA LEU A 724 -12.49 39.24 -42.37
C LEU A 724 -11.31 38.27 -42.58
N GLY A 725 -10.93 38.00 -43.83
CA GLY A 725 -9.86 37.07 -44.22
C GLY A 725 -10.40 35.84 -44.95
N LEU A 726 -9.83 35.54 -46.12
CA LEU A 726 -10.24 34.43 -46.98
C LEU A 726 -10.16 33.06 -46.29
N GLU A 727 -9.19 32.87 -45.38
CA GLU A 727 -9.07 31.62 -44.62
C GLU A 727 -10.26 31.43 -43.65
N LYS A 728 -10.71 32.50 -42.99
CA LYS A 728 -11.89 32.48 -42.11
C LYS A 728 -13.18 32.26 -42.89
N ILE A 729 -13.35 32.96 -44.02
CA ILE A 729 -14.53 32.83 -44.89
C ILE A 729 -14.60 31.41 -45.50
N HIS A 730 -13.45 30.82 -45.86
CA HIS A 730 -13.36 29.41 -46.22
C HIS A 730 -13.77 28.51 -45.04
N GLU A 731 -13.24 28.71 -43.83
CA GLU A 731 -13.57 27.85 -42.68
C GLU A 731 -15.07 27.86 -42.34
N LEU A 732 -15.73 29.02 -42.40
CA LEU A 732 -17.18 29.15 -42.19
C LEU A 732 -18.00 28.43 -43.28
N THR A 733 -17.63 28.60 -44.55
CA THR A 733 -18.39 28.07 -45.69
C THR A 733 -18.07 26.61 -46.05
N ASN A 734 -16.93 26.08 -45.59
CA ASN A 734 -16.50 24.68 -45.74
C ASN A 734 -17.16 23.74 -44.70
N THR A 735 -18.45 23.96 -44.46
CA THR A 735 -19.29 23.19 -43.54
C THR A 735 -20.45 22.53 -44.31
N PRO A 736 -21.17 21.55 -43.72
CA PRO A 736 -22.39 21.00 -44.31
C PRO A 736 -23.49 22.05 -44.53
N THR A 737 -23.47 23.13 -43.74
CA THR A 737 -24.35 24.29 -43.87
C THR A 737 -24.20 24.93 -45.26
N GLN A 738 -25.34 25.19 -45.92
CA GLN A 738 -25.38 26.07 -47.08
C GLN A 738 -25.55 27.50 -46.60
N TYR A 739 -24.74 28.42 -47.13
CA TYR A 739 -24.82 29.84 -46.85
C TYR A 739 -25.39 30.59 -48.06
N GLU A 740 -26.23 31.59 -47.80
CA GLU A 740 -26.49 32.67 -48.76
C GLU A 740 -25.52 33.82 -48.50
N VAL A 741 -25.10 34.51 -49.57
CA VAL A 741 -24.29 35.74 -49.51
C VAL A 741 -25.13 36.93 -49.96
N ARG A 742 -24.99 38.04 -49.25
CA ARG A 742 -25.66 39.31 -49.54
C ARG A 742 -24.61 40.40 -49.73
N PHE A 743 -24.83 41.19 -50.77
CA PHE A 743 -24.11 42.42 -51.10
C PHE A 743 -25.11 43.58 -50.93
N ASP A 744 -24.88 44.47 -49.98
CA ASP A 744 -25.62 45.73 -49.85
C ASP A 744 -24.75 46.88 -50.36
N LEU A 745 -25.34 47.76 -51.17
CA LEU A 745 -24.63 48.77 -51.97
C LEU A 745 -25.29 50.14 -51.85
N GLY A 746 -24.51 51.21 -51.92
CA GLY A 746 -25.02 52.58 -51.83
C GLY A 746 -24.28 53.63 -52.63
N LEU A 747 -25.02 54.67 -53.01
CA LEU A 747 -24.51 55.90 -53.59
C LEU A 747 -25.43 57.06 -53.16
N GLY A 748 -24.90 58.00 -52.38
CA GLY A 748 -25.68 59.08 -51.77
C GLY A 748 -26.78 58.53 -50.87
N SER A 749 -28.03 58.89 -51.17
CA SER A 749 -29.23 58.37 -50.50
C SER A 749 -29.78 57.07 -51.11
N GLU A 750 -29.31 56.64 -52.29
CA GLU A 750 -29.78 55.41 -52.91
C GLU A 750 -29.15 54.17 -52.25
N ARG A 751 -29.94 53.11 -52.05
CA ARG A 751 -29.47 51.80 -51.59
C ARG A 751 -30.08 50.68 -52.42
N THR A 752 -29.27 49.68 -52.74
CA THR A 752 -29.66 48.49 -53.53
C THR A 752 -28.97 47.25 -53.01
N TYR A 753 -29.42 46.06 -53.40
CA TYR A 753 -28.81 44.80 -52.94
C TYR A 753 -28.85 43.66 -53.96
N ALA A 754 -27.92 42.72 -53.79
CA ALA A 754 -27.90 41.41 -54.43
C ALA A 754 -27.74 40.31 -53.38
N VAL A 755 -28.47 39.21 -53.53
CA VAL A 755 -28.35 37.98 -52.74
C VAL A 755 -28.11 36.81 -53.68
N TYR A 756 -27.29 35.87 -53.26
CA TYR A 756 -27.08 34.60 -53.96
C TYR A 756 -27.10 33.43 -52.97
N ASP A 757 -27.75 32.32 -53.34
CA ASP A 757 -27.66 31.08 -52.58
C ASP A 757 -26.32 30.33 -52.79
N ASN A 758 -26.08 29.29 -51.99
CA ASN A 758 -24.94 28.36 -52.09
C ASN A 758 -23.54 29.02 -52.23
N PHE A 759 -23.26 30.06 -51.45
CA PHE A 759 -21.95 30.69 -51.40
C PHE A 759 -20.92 29.83 -50.64
N LYS A 760 -19.83 29.44 -51.31
CA LYS A 760 -18.69 28.75 -50.70
C LYS A 760 -17.36 29.16 -51.35
N LEU A 761 -16.29 29.22 -50.55
CA LEU A 761 -14.92 29.39 -51.06
C LEU A 761 -14.13 28.08 -50.96
N ALA A 762 -13.36 27.78 -52.00
CA ALA A 762 -12.40 26.68 -51.98
C ALA A 762 -11.19 26.98 -51.04
N PRO A 763 -10.40 25.98 -50.60
CA PRO A 763 -9.21 26.22 -49.78
C PRO A 763 -8.12 26.99 -50.54
N SER A 764 -7.13 27.51 -49.81
CA SER A 764 -5.99 28.27 -50.34
C SER A 764 -5.21 27.57 -51.47
N LYS A 765 -5.12 26.23 -51.43
CA LYS A 765 -4.55 25.39 -52.51
C LYS A 765 -5.26 25.55 -53.86
N GLN A 766 -6.54 25.93 -53.85
CA GLN A 766 -7.36 26.24 -55.02
C GLN A 766 -7.63 27.76 -55.13
N LYS A 767 -6.72 28.60 -54.61
CA LYS A 767 -6.75 30.07 -54.75
C LYS A 767 -8.08 30.73 -54.36
N PHE A 768 -8.77 30.15 -53.36
CA PHE A 768 -10.07 30.61 -52.86
C PHE A 768 -11.14 30.75 -53.96
N LYS A 769 -11.13 29.81 -54.92
CA LYS A 769 -12.10 29.70 -56.01
C LYS A 769 -13.55 29.87 -55.51
N LEU A 770 -14.28 30.78 -56.16
CA LEU A 770 -15.66 31.11 -55.83
C LEU A 770 -16.63 30.02 -56.32
N THR A 771 -17.49 29.57 -55.41
CA THR A 771 -18.76 28.92 -55.73
C THR A 771 -19.90 29.83 -55.30
N ILE A 772 -20.81 30.13 -56.22
CA ILE A 772 -22.03 30.91 -55.97
C ILE A 772 -23.23 30.28 -56.69
N GLY A 773 -24.45 30.54 -56.21
CA GLY A 773 -25.69 29.97 -56.74
C GLY A 773 -26.61 30.99 -57.40
N ASN A 774 -27.92 30.86 -57.19
CA ASN A 774 -28.94 31.64 -57.91
C ASN A 774 -29.03 33.09 -57.41
N TYR A 775 -29.05 34.06 -58.34
CA TYR A 775 -29.23 35.50 -58.04
C TYR A 775 -30.67 35.86 -57.63
N LYS A 776 -30.79 36.78 -56.66
CA LYS A 776 -32.01 37.52 -56.31
C LYS A 776 -31.64 38.93 -55.80
N GLY A 777 -32.24 39.99 -56.35
CA GLY A 777 -32.05 41.34 -55.83
C GLY A 777 -32.52 42.44 -56.78
N ASN A 778 -32.20 43.69 -56.44
CA ASN A 778 -32.46 44.88 -57.27
C ASN A 778 -31.18 45.59 -57.76
N ALA A 779 -29.99 45.07 -57.45
CA ALA A 779 -28.71 45.61 -57.93
C ALA A 779 -28.29 45.09 -59.33
N GLY A 780 -28.98 44.08 -59.87
CA GLY A 780 -28.56 43.33 -61.05
C GLY A 780 -27.46 42.31 -60.72
N ASP A 781 -27.30 41.30 -61.58
CA ASP A 781 -26.39 40.18 -61.34
C ASP A 781 -24.98 40.47 -61.89
N ALA A 782 -24.02 40.71 -61.00
CA ALA A 782 -22.60 40.82 -61.35
C ALA A 782 -21.79 39.54 -61.05
N MET A 783 -22.18 38.75 -60.06
CA MET A 783 -21.34 37.66 -59.52
C MET A 783 -21.48 36.32 -60.25
N THR A 784 -22.59 36.04 -60.94
CA THR A 784 -22.71 34.79 -61.73
C THR A 784 -21.66 34.72 -62.84
N TYR A 785 -21.27 35.87 -63.40
CA TYR A 785 -20.14 35.98 -64.33
C TYR A 785 -18.83 35.45 -63.72
N HIS A 786 -18.58 35.79 -62.45
CA HIS A 786 -17.40 35.40 -61.66
C HIS A 786 -17.43 33.96 -61.12
N GLN A 787 -18.50 33.19 -61.38
CA GLN A 787 -18.61 31.77 -60.97
C GLN A 787 -17.38 30.96 -61.40
N GLY A 788 -16.76 30.27 -60.43
CA GLY A 788 -15.56 29.48 -60.62
C GLY A 788 -14.27 30.29 -60.81
N GLY A 789 -14.28 31.61 -60.66
CA GLY A 789 -13.08 32.44 -60.65
C GLY A 789 -12.23 32.24 -59.40
N SER A 790 -10.90 32.31 -59.53
CA SER A 790 -9.97 32.38 -58.40
C SER A 790 -9.92 33.80 -57.86
N PHE A 791 -9.51 33.99 -56.60
CA PHE A 791 -9.24 35.33 -56.09
C PHE A 791 -7.89 35.85 -56.65
N SER A 792 -7.82 37.13 -57.01
CA SER A 792 -6.62 37.81 -57.53
C SER A 792 -6.30 39.05 -56.70
N THR A 793 -5.01 39.26 -56.40
CA THR A 793 -4.47 40.46 -55.76
C THR A 793 -3.35 41.07 -56.61
N VAL A 794 -2.93 42.29 -56.28
CA VAL A 794 -1.85 43.03 -56.97
C VAL A 794 -0.51 42.28 -57.06
N ASP A 795 -0.29 41.30 -56.17
CA ASP A 795 0.91 40.47 -56.04
C ASP A 795 0.66 38.97 -56.30
N SER A 796 -0.58 38.56 -56.60
CA SER A 796 -0.95 37.18 -56.94
C SER A 796 -2.06 37.20 -58.00
N ASP A 797 -1.63 37.25 -59.26
CA ASP A 797 -2.53 37.08 -60.41
C ASP A 797 -3.01 35.62 -60.47
N ASN A 798 -4.33 35.42 -60.57
CA ASN A 798 -4.98 34.12 -60.73
C ASN A 798 -6.20 34.20 -61.67
N ASP A 799 -6.33 35.28 -62.45
CA ASP A 799 -7.46 35.46 -63.38
C ASP A 799 -7.13 34.97 -64.80
N ILE A 800 -7.97 35.26 -65.80
CA ILE A 800 -7.80 34.78 -67.19
C ILE A 800 -7.61 35.90 -68.21
N ALA A 801 -7.37 37.13 -67.77
CA ALA A 801 -7.02 38.23 -68.66
C ALA A 801 -5.55 38.12 -69.14
N LEU A 802 -5.15 39.00 -70.07
CA LEU A 802 -3.76 39.09 -70.53
C LEU A 802 -2.81 39.76 -69.50
N GLY A 803 -3.35 40.26 -68.38
CA GLY A 803 -2.58 40.81 -67.28
C GLY A 803 -3.46 41.23 -66.11
N ASN A 804 -2.90 41.10 -64.91
CA ASN A 804 -3.53 41.26 -63.60
C ASN A 804 -4.64 42.33 -63.52
N CYS A 805 -5.88 41.87 -63.42
CA CYS A 805 -7.05 42.75 -63.27
C CYS A 805 -7.07 43.49 -61.93
N ALA A 806 -6.50 42.93 -60.87
CA ALA A 806 -6.45 43.58 -59.55
C ALA A 806 -5.53 44.81 -59.51
N LEU A 807 -4.39 44.72 -60.20
CA LEU A 807 -3.49 45.86 -60.41
C LEU A 807 -4.15 46.92 -61.29
N THR A 808 -4.79 46.49 -62.39
CA THR A 808 -5.46 47.38 -63.35
C THR A 808 -6.65 48.12 -62.74
N HIS A 809 -7.46 47.45 -61.92
CA HIS A 809 -8.70 47.98 -61.36
C HIS A 809 -8.59 48.41 -59.89
N GLN A 810 -7.37 48.46 -59.34
CA GLN A 810 -7.09 48.97 -57.99
C GLN A 810 -7.96 48.36 -56.87
N GLY A 811 -8.22 47.05 -56.96
CA GLY A 811 -8.93 46.28 -55.93
C GLY A 811 -8.73 44.78 -56.12
N ALA A 812 -8.90 43.97 -55.08
CA ALA A 812 -8.74 42.51 -55.18
C ALA A 812 -10.10 41.79 -55.22
N TRP A 813 -10.27 40.86 -56.17
CA TRP A 813 -11.57 40.21 -56.42
C TRP A 813 -11.44 38.84 -57.07
N TRP A 814 -12.56 38.14 -57.24
CA TRP A 814 -12.66 36.89 -58.01
C TRP A 814 -12.70 37.12 -59.53
N TYR A 815 -11.68 37.81 -60.07
CA TYR A 815 -11.68 38.22 -61.47
C TYR A 815 -11.70 37.03 -62.45
N LYS A 816 -12.26 37.28 -63.63
CA LYS A 816 -12.33 36.33 -64.74
C LYS A 816 -11.59 36.92 -65.94
N ASN A 817 -12.28 37.49 -66.91
CA ASN A 817 -11.66 38.44 -67.84
C ASN A 817 -11.96 39.86 -67.31
N CYS A 818 -11.28 40.21 -66.23
CA CYS A 818 -11.62 41.33 -65.34
C CYS A 818 -13.06 41.25 -64.80
N HIS A 819 -13.86 42.33 -64.80
CA HIS A 819 -14.98 42.45 -63.86
C HIS A 819 -16.29 43.11 -64.33
N LEU A 820 -17.36 42.69 -63.65
CA LEU A 820 -18.65 43.39 -63.54
C LEU A 820 -18.88 43.96 -62.11
N ALA A 821 -17.97 43.69 -61.18
CA ALA A 821 -17.99 44.24 -59.83
C ALA A 821 -16.57 44.30 -59.24
N ASN A 822 -16.31 45.34 -58.45
CA ASN A 822 -15.08 45.49 -57.68
C ASN A 822 -15.37 46.26 -56.38
N LEU A 823 -15.86 45.58 -55.35
CA LEU A 823 -16.20 46.23 -54.07
C LEU A 823 -14.97 46.52 -53.19
N ASN A 824 -13.81 45.98 -53.57
CA ASN A 824 -12.52 46.22 -52.94
C ASN A 824 -11.69 47.29 -53.68
N GLY A 825 -12.29 48.01 -54.64
CA GLY A 825 -11.67 49.10 -55.40
C GLY A 825 -11.25 50.28 -54.54
N ARG A 826 -10.57 51.26 -55.16
CA ARG A 826 -10.19 52.51 -54.49
C ARG A 826 -11.44 53.36 -54.24
N PHE A 827 -11.68 53.72 -52.98
CA PHE A 827 -12.88 54.47 -52.61
C PHE A 827 -12.87 55.87 -53.24
N GLY A 828 -13.99 56.28 -53.83
CA GLY A 828 -14.14 57.58 -54.50
C GLY A 828 -13.46 57.73 -55.87
N ASP A 829 -12.80 56.69 -56.40
CA ASP A 829 -12.06 56.79 -57.66
C ASP A 829 -12.98 56.57 -58.87
N ASN A 830 -13.43 57.67 -59.50
CA ASN A 830 -14.32 57.64 -60.66
C ASN A 830 -13.58 57.37 -62.01
N ARG A 831 -12.33 56.91 -61.97
CA ARG A 831 -11.63 56.45 -63.18
C ARG A 831 -12.09 55.04 -63.55
N HIS A 832 -12.10 54.76 -64.87
CA HIS A 832 -12.71 53.57 -65.47
C HIS A 832 -12.34 52.26 -64.74
N SER A 833 -13.33 51.67 -64.08
CA SER A 833 -13.26 50.40 -63.34
C SER A 833 -12.34 50.39 -62.11
N MET A 834 -11.78 51.54 -61.68
CA MET A 834 -10.83 51.67 -60.56
C MET A 834 -11.51 51.89 -59.20
N GLY A 835 -12.75 52.42 -59.21
CA GLY A 835 -13.54 52.70 -58.01
C GLY A 835 -14.17 51.47 -57.35
N VAL A 836 -14.79 51.66 -56.18
CA VAL A 836 -15.72 50.66 -55.60
C VAL A 836 -16.97 50.61 -56.49
N ASN A 837 -17.21 49.54 -57.25
CA ASN A 837 -18.27 49.55 -58.28
C ASN A 837 -19.03 48.23 -58.46
N TRP A 838 -20.22 48.35 -59.05
CA TRP A 838 -21.14 47.26 -59.42
C TRP A 838 -21.82 47.63 -60.74
N GLU A 839 -21.35 47.03 -61.84
CA GLU A 839 -21.64 47.45 -63.21
C GLU A 839 -23.14 47.44 -63.55
N PRO A 840 -23.94 46.40 -63.20
CA PRO A 840 -25.37 46.35 -63.52
C PRO A 840 -26.25 47.41 -62.85
N TRP A 841 -25.73 48.25 -61.95
CA TRP A 841 -26.50 49.30 -61.26
C TRP A 841 -26.04 50.74 -61.54
N LYS A 842 -24.73 51.02 -61.47
CA LYS A 842 -24.16 52.36 -61.70
C LYS A 842 -22.99 52.36 -62.69
N GLY A 843 -22.79 51.25 -63.40
CA GLY A 843 -21.66 51.07 -64.30
C GLY A 843 -20.31 51.03 -63.55
N HIS A 844 -19.24 51.28 -64.30
CA HIS A 844 -17.85 51.21 -63.84
C HIS A 844 -17.15 52.59 -63.82
N LEU A 845 -17.88 53.69 -64.06
CA LEU A 845 -17.36 55.07 -64.08
C LEU A 845 -17.68 55.87 -62.80
N GLN A 846 -18.42 55.27 -61.87
CA GLN A 846 -18.86 55.90 -60.62
C GLN A 846 -18.49 54.99 -59.45
N SER A 847 -17.67 55.50 -58.52
CA SER A 847 -17.47 54.83 -57.25
C SER A 847 -18.73 54.96 -56.39
N LEU A 848 -19.13 53.85 -55.79
CA LEU A 848 -20.07 53.76 -54.69
C LEU A 848 -19.45 54.38 -53.42
N ASP A 849 -20.31 54.81 -52.49
CA ASP A 849 -19.93 55.31 -51.16
C ASP A 849 -20.32 54.36 -50.01
N PHE A 850 -20.98 53.25 -50.33
CA PHE A 850 -21.22 52.16 -49.39
C PHE A 850 -21.17 50.81 -50.10
N ALA A 851 -20.48 49.84 -49.48
CA ALA A 851 -20.53 48.44 -49.86
C ALA A 851 -20.35 47.57 -48.61
N GLU A 852 -21.19 46.55 -48.44
CA GLU A 852 -21.04 45.55 -47.38
C GLU A 852 -21.33 44.15 -47.92
N ILE A 853 -20.52 43.17 -47.53
CA ILE A 853 -20.67 41.76 -47.93
C ILE A 853 -20.80 40.89 -46.69
N LYS A 854 -21.87 40.09 -46.64
CA LYS A 854 -22.25 39.30 -45.47
C LYS A 854 -22.91 37.97 -45.82
N ILE A 855 -22.81 36.98 -44.93
CA ILE A 855 -23.31 35.61 -45.12
C ILE A 855 -24.17 35.14 -43.96
N ARG A 856 -25.16 34.28 -44.23
CA ARG A 856 -25.90 33.54 -43.18
C ARG A 856 -26.36 32.16 -43.71
N PRO A 857 -26.72 31.21 -42.83
CA PRO A 857 -27.30 29.94 -43.25
C PRO A 857 -28.58 30.13 -44.09
N VAL A 858 -28.73 29.40 -45.19
CA VAL A 858 -29.92 29.47 -46.05
C VAL A 858 -31.17 29.13 -45.24
N GLY A 859 -32.18 30.01 -45.27
CA GLY A 859 -33.41 29.85 -44.49
C GLY A 859 -33.30 30.27 -43.02
N ALA A 860 -32.25 30.99 -42.63
CA ALA A 860 -32.11 31.63 -41.33
C ALA A 860 -33.26 32.62 -41.03
N ALA A 861 -33.64 33.45 -42.01
CA ALA A 861 -34.83 34.30 -41.95
C ALA A 861 -36.08 33.41 -41.84
N GLY A 862 -36.70 33.43 -40.66
CA GLY A 862 -37.63 32.38 -40.26
C GLY A 862 -38.92 32.31 -41.09
N ARG A 863 -39.43 31.08 -41.27
CA ARG A 863 -40.84 30.85 -41.57
C ARG A 863 -41.67 31.58 -40.51
N GLN A 864 -42.36 32.66 -40.88
CA GLN A 864 -43.43 33.21 -40.04
C GLN A 864 -44.41 32.09 -39.69
N LYS A 865 -44.90 32.08 -38.45
CA LYS A 865 -45.91 31.12 -37.97
C LYS A 865 -47.14 31.21 -38.88
N ARG A 866 -47.30 30.26 -39.81
CA ARG A 866 -48.58 30.05 -40.50
C ARG A 866 -49.60 29.70 -39.42
N SER A 867 -50.51 30.62 -39.14
CA SER A 867 -51.51 30.43 -38.10
C SER A 867 -52.37 29.21 -38.43
N LEU A 868 -52.51 28.31 -37.46
CA LEU A 868 -53.50 27.25 -37.50
C LEU A 868 -54.89 27.89 -37.31
N LYS A 869 -55.40 28.51 -38.40
CA LYS A 869 -56.84 28.74 -38.54
C LYS A 869 -57.52 27.38 -38.44
N ARG A 870 -58.19 27.16 -37.31
CA ARG A 870 -58.98 25.96 -37.06
C ARG A 870 -60.02 25.83 -38.17
N ARG A 871 -60.06 24.68 -38.84
CA ARG A 871 -61.17 24.34 -39.73
C ARG A 871 -62.40 24.06 -38.87
N VAL A 872 -63.51 24.70 -39.20
CA VAL A 872 -64.84 24.25 -38.77
C VAL A 872 -65.35 23.24 -39.80
N ALA A 873 -65.66 22.04 -39.32
CA ALA A 873 -66.37 20.93 -39.96
C ALA A 873 -66.82 20.06 -38.77
N VAL A 874 -68.06 19.58 -38.59
CA VAL A 874 -69.08 19.13 -39.56
C VAL A 874 -68.50 17.96 -40.37
N TYR A 875 -68.53 16.73 -39.88
CA TYR A 875 -69.54 16.08 -39.02
C TYR A 875 -69.02 15.62 -37.65
#